data_AF-A0A068Y4F5-F1
#
_entry.id   AF-A0A068Y4F5-F1
#
_cell.length_a   1.000
_cell.length_b   1.000
_cell.length_c   1.000
_cell.angle_alpha   90.00
_cell.angle_beta   90.00
_cell.angle_gamma   90.00
#
_symmetry.space_group_name_H-M   'P 1'
#
loop_
_entity.id
_entity.type
_entity.pdbx_description
1 polymer ?
#
loop_
_entity_poly.entity_id
_entity_poly.type
_entity_poly.pdbx_seq_one_letter_code
_entity_poly.pdbx_strand_id
1 'polypeptide(L)'
;MHNFLAFFSRSLALGGSANYSAMGVSVEDVNILQSPCSNPLGLYPLLRWFISSIWPVRFYQVVLCAALGFSVDQYSGVLYLESVKERVTFLNEWWLPFLSDSGSSRHILSIELSIFFLSMLIWIRRTFLRWTLSYTRWIYYPESSPDKTFWGKLRNFCLWLGFGSAPNTFQMDNILPPLPLPDVAMTIKRVMGSLSPYIGQDSVRYQGIETGLKKWHKEQGSGCQRRLKVKKWISGNYATLWWESYTFLCHRQSTNMDTTFVAFQGTKKLRTKNPLARAAVLIYLYGNMRSLLKAGRINLDTFKHQVPMCMTQWYRLFSTTRIPSEDQDELWTYPPSLSKHIVVVHSNHFYKVPLFTKWRKIVSPDLLQRMLEFVMEDSRKKSELEGDRLYSPTVLTTLSRDEWQKSRSDYFTYGINNASLSEVEKAICLVYLATNSSMEPYQAKGNLWADKSVNFCVLPSADISIHVDWSSMDPSFFAGVLERLRVAETEAMYAAATGDAVYLEEADHECDDPLPLNWHCFDEMVPIYDRALQLCQKDRKSFRFSSLNFTAYGRSRVKFGWCLCTDAFIQAALHATYFRLNGRLALCAEYVPCRLFINGRSETLRSLTTEMEDFVRCFAGLRTGKPTKSTKSSECLKLLKKACERHEFLLKHAITGKGIDRHLLALSVAHKFRTFKRCEALETLLKMPYDLVTCRLPDSSSKGAWQILLPTMDHCGAIHITYASRTDPEAFQFSITGVENRVENFAHILEQVLLDLQNLPF
;
A
#
# COMPACT_ATOMS: atom_id res chain seq x y z
N MET A 1 -23.70 -17.41 -37.14
CA MET A 1 -23.70 -16.51 -35.96
C MET A 1 -23.31 -17.24 -34.67
N HIS A 2 -23.83 -18.45 -34.39
CA HIS A 2 -23.49 -19.23 -33.19
C HIS A 2 -22.03 -19.72 -33.12
N ASN A 3 -21.43 -20.09 -34.26
CA ASN A 3 -20.03 -20.51 -34.35
C ASN A 3 -19.02 -19.35 -34.29
N PHE A 4 -19.45 -18.12 -34.64
CA PHE A 4 -18.63 -16.92 -34.53
C PHE A 4 -18.48 -16.47 -33.07
N LEU A 5 -19.55 -16.63 -32.27
CA LEU A 5 -19.52 -16.40 -30.82
C LEU A 5 -18.72 -17.46 -30.04
N ALA A 6 -18.71 -18.72 -30.51
CA ALA A 6 -17.92 -19.81 -29.90
C ALA A 6 -16.41 -19.68 -30.17
N PHE A 7 -16.01 -19.12 -31.31
CA PHE A 7 -14.62 -18.77 -31.57
C PHE A 7 -14.15 -17.59 -30.69
N PHE A 8 -15.04 -16.61 -30.45
CA PHE A 8 -14.79 -15.49 -29.53
C PHE A 8 -14.65 -15.91 -28.06
N SER A 9 -15.39 -16.93 -27.59
CA SER A 9 -15.24 -17.41 -26.20
C SER A 9 -13.92 -18.15 -25.97
N ARG A 10 -13.40 -18.87 -26.99
CA ARG A 10 -12.08 -19.52 -26.93
C ARG A 10 -10.90 -18.57 -27.12
N SER A 11 -11.05 -17.50 -27.91
CA SER A 11 -9.99 -16.51 -28.11
C SER A 11 -9.90 -15.45 -26.99
N LEU A 12 -11.00 -15.20 -26.27
CA LEU A 12 -10.99 -14.45 -24.99
C LEU A 12 -10.34 -15.24 -23.84
N ALA A 13 -10.02 -16.53 -24.05
CA ALA A 13 -9.26 -17.38 -23.13
C ALA A 13 -7.75 -17.44 -23.46
N LEU A 14 -7.21 -16.43 -24.15
CA LEU A 14 -5.76 -16.30 -24.32
C LEU A 14 -5.11 -15.88 -23.00
N GLY A 15 -4.59 -16.87 -22.28
CA GLY A 15 -3.68 -16.72 -21.13
C GLY A 15 -4.15 -17.31 -19.80
N GLY A 16 -5.16 -18.20 -19.78
CA GLY A 16 -5.67 -18.79 -18.53
C GLY A 16 -5.62 -20.31 -18.54
N SER A 17 -4.45 -20.91 -18.27
CA SER A 17 -4.42 -22.24 -17.69
C SER A 17 -4.89 -22.10 -16.24
N ALA A 18 -6.06 -22.65 -15.97
CA ALA A 18 -6.71 -22.59 -14.67
C ALA A 18 -6.00 -23.52 -13.68
N ASN A 19 -4.97 -23.00 -13.00
CA ASN A 19 -4.55 -23.46 -11.67
C ASN A 19 -4.77 -22.30 -10.71
N TYR A 20 -5.93 -22.32 -10.05
CA TYR A 20 -6.40 -21.24 -9.18
C TYR A 20 -5.59 -21.17 -7.88
N SER A 21 -5.09 -19.98 -7.56
CA SER A 21 -4.60 -19.61 -6.24
C SER A 21 -5.16 -18.22 -5.87
N ALA A 22 -5.49 -18.01 -4.59
CA ALA A 22 -6.09 -16.76 -4.12
C ALA A 22 -5.15 -15.55 -4.32
N MET A 23 -5.74 -14.37 -4.45
CA MET A 23 -5.06 -13.09 -4.73
C MET A 23 -4.39 -12.93 -6.11
N GLY A 24 -4.59 -13.85 -7.05
CA GLY A 24 -4.03 -13.71 -8.40
C GLY A 24 -2.51 -13.89 -8.46
N VAL A 25 -1.92 -14.54 -7.45
CA VAL A 25 -0.54 -15.05 -7.51
C VAL A 25 -0.58 -16.36 -8.31
N SER A 26 -0.12 -16.34 -9.55
CA SER A 26 -0.10 -17.53 -10.39
C SER A 26 1.06 -18.47 -9.99
N VAL A 27 1.00 -19.75 -10.38
CA VAL A 27 2.16 -20.66 -10.26
C VAL A 27 3.38 -20.11 -11.03
N GLU A 28 3.13 -19.35 -12.11
CA GLU A 28 4.17 -18.64 -12.84
C GLU A 28 4.85 -17.57 -11.97
N ASP A 29 4.12 -16.84 -11.11
CA ASP A 29 4.71 -15.88 -10.17
C ASP A 29 5.68 -16.54 -9.18
N VAL A 30 5.46 -17.80 -8.78
CA VAL A 30 6.37 -18.56 -7.90
C VAL A 30 7.69 -18.81 -8.60
N ASN A 31 7.65 -19.41 -9.78
CA ASN A 31 8.85 -19.74 -10.54
C ASN A 31 9.63 -18.48 -10.91
N ILE A 32 8.92 -17.40 -11.25
CA ILE A 32 9.51 -16.09 -11.55
C ILE A 32 10.20 -15.50 -10.31
N LEU A 33 9.62 -15.61 -9.12
CA LEU A 33 10.21 -15.09 -7.88
C LEU A 33 11.38 -15.94 -7.36
N GLN A 34 11.38 -17.24 -7.62
CA GLN A 34 12.46 -18.14 -7.22
C GLN A 34 13.66 -18.08 -8.16
N SER A 35 13.43 -17.92 -9.47
CA SER A 35 14.50 -17.82 -10.47
C SER A 35 15.19 -16.44 -10.42
N PRO A 36 16.53 -16.37 -10.36
CA PRO A 36 17.24 -15.10 -10.26
C PRO A 36 17.06 -14.29 -11.54
N CYS A 37 16.48 -13.09 -11.39
CA CYS A 37 16.28 -12.18 -12.51
C CYS A 37 17.56 -11.37 -12.76
N SER A 38 18.30 -11.72 -13.81
CA SER A 38 19.38 -10.88 -14.33
C SER A 38 18.84 -9.79 -15.26
N ASN A 39 19.37 -8.57 -15.12
CA ASN A 39 19.12 -7.49 -16.07
C ASN A 39 20.38 -7.32 -16.93
N PRO A 40 20.43 -7.87 -18.16
CA PRO A 40 21.62 -7.76 -19.00
C PRO A 40 21.94 -6.30 -19.32
N LEU A 41 23.22 -5.95 -19.31
CA LEU A 41 23.71 -4.68 -19.86
C LEU A 41 23.63 -4.75 -21.40
N GLY A 42 23.19 -3.69 -22.09
CA GLY A 42 23.21 -3.62 -23.55
C GLY A 42 22.00 -2.93 -24.20
N LEU A 43 21.79 -3.20 -25.49
CA LEU A 43 20.71 -2.63 -26.33
C LEU A 43 19.31 -3.03 -25.85
N TYR A 44 19.18 -4.18 -25.19
CA TYR A 44 17.90 -4.77 -24.81
C TYR A 44 17.11 -3.96 -23.76
N PRO A 45 17.70 -3.48 -22.64
CA PRO A 45 17.05 -2.52 -21.75
C PRO A 45 16.60 -1.22 -22.43
N LEU A 46 17.40 -0.69 -23.36
CA LEU A 46 17.08 0.54 -24.08
C LEU A 46 15.89 0.32 -25.02
N LEU A 47 15.87 -0.80 -25.74
CA LEU A 47 14.74 -1.21 -26.56
C LEU A 47 13.47 -1.41 -25.72
N ARG A 48 13.57 -2.05 -24.54
CA ARG A 48 12.44 -2.19 -23.60
C ARG A 48 11.94 -0.85 -23.09
N TRP A 49 12.85 0.06 -22.73
CA TRP A 49 12.49 1.42 -22.31
C TRP A 49 11.75 2.16 -23.43
N PHE A 50 12.25 2.06 -24.66
CA PHE A 50 11.61 2.66 -25.83
C PHE A 50 10.21 2.07 -26.07
N ILE A 51 10.08 0.74 -26.14
CA ILE A 51 8.79 0.02 -26.28
C ILE A 51 7.82 0.43 -25.16
N SER A 52 8.34 0.61 -23.94
CA SER A 52 7.53 1.04 -22.80
C SER A 52 7.06 2.47 -22.91
N SER A 53 7.88 3.35 -23.45
CA SER A 53 7.56 4.78 -23.63
C SER A 53 6.48 4.99 -24.69
N ILE A 54 6.47 4.16 -25.74
CA ILE A 54 5.48 4.23 -26.83
C ILE A 54 4.19 3.43 -26.58
N TRP A 55 4.11 2.66 -25.50
CA TRP A 55 2.90 1.90 -25.16
C TRP A 55 1.70 2.85 -24.99
N PRO A 56 0.49 2.54 -25.53
CA PRO A 56 0.04 1.24 -26.04
C PRO A 56 0.09 1.10 -27.58
N VAL A 57 1.09 1.67 -28.24
CA VAL A 57 1.28 1.55 -29.70
C VAL A 57 2.06 0.27 -30.03
N ARG A 58 1.63 -0.46 -31.07
CA ARG A 58 2.31 -1.68 -31.57
C ARG A 58 3.39 -1.30 -32.59
N PHE A 59 4.39 -2.16 -32.78
CA PHE A 59 5.53 -1.88 -33.66
C PHE A 59 5.13 -1.51 -35.10
N TYR A 60 4.18 -2.24 -35.72
CA TYR A 60 3.72 -1.90 -37.08
C TYR A 60 3.11 -0.50 -37.19
N GLN A 61 2.56 0.05 -36.10
CA GLN A 61 1.99 1.39 -36.09
C GLN A 61 3.07 2.46 -35.98
N VAL A 62 4.21 2.14 -35.36
CA VAL A 62 5.41 2.99 -35.44
C VAL A 62 5.87 3.09 -36.89
N VAL A 63 5.89 1.97 -37.61
CA VAL A 63 6.23 1.93 -39.04
C VAL A 63 5.22 2.73 -39.88
N LEU A 64 3.91 2.62 -39.57
CA LEU A 64 2.89 3.44 -40.24
C LEU A 64 3.06 4.94 -39.97
N CYS A 65 3.34 5.35 -38.73
CA CYS A 65 3.62 6.75 -38.40
C CYS A 65 4.88 7.26 -39.11
N ALA A 66 5.92 6.42 -39.24
CA ALA A 66 7.12 6.74 -40.01
C ALA A 66 6.83 6.90 -41.51
N ALA A 67 6.02 5.99 -42.07
CA ALA A 67 5.58 6.07 -43.46
C ALA A 67 4.71 7.32 -43.72
N LEU A 68 3.86 7.71 -42.76
CA LEU A 68 3.06 8.93 -42.81
C LEU A 68 3.91 10.20 -42.73
N GLY A 69 4.91 10.25 -41.84
CA GLY A 69 5.83 11.38 -41.78
C GLY A 69 6.61 11.55 -43.09
N PHE A 70 7.08 10.43 -43.65
CA PHE A 70 7.77 10.41 -44.94
C PHE A 70 6.87 10.79 -46.11
N SER A 71 5.64 10.26 -46.18
CA SER A 71 4.72 10.61 -47.27
C SER A 71 4.27 12.06 -47.19
N VAL A 72 4.03 12.58 -45.98
CA VAL A 72 3.70 14.00 -45.79
C VAL A 72 4.86 14.86 -46.26
N ASP A 73 6.11 14.54 -45.94
CA ASP A 73 7.27 15.26 -46.46
C ASP A 73 7.33 15.25 -48.01
N GLN A 74 7.23 14.07 -48.64
CA GLN A 74 7.37 13.88 -50.09
C GLN A 74 6.24 14.49 -50.92
N TYR A 75 4.99 14.45 -50.45
CA TYR A 75 3.84 14.98 -51.18
C TYR A 75 3.54 16.42 -50.74
N SER A 76 4.05 17.38 -51.51
CA SER A 76 3.87 18.83 -51.33
C SER A 76 2.46 19.36 -51.66
N GLY A 77 1.46 18.50 -51.85
CA GLY A 77 0.13 18.91 -52.38
C GLY A 77 -0.98 19.10 -51.33
N VAL A 78 -0.72 18.88 -50.04
CA VAL A 78 -1.75 18.99 -48.99
C VAL A 78 -1.72 20.39 -48.36
N LEU A 79 -2.53 21.30 -48.92
CA LEU A 79 -2.65 22.73 -48.56
C LEU A 79 -2.66 23.03 -47.04
N TYR A 80 -3.26 22.16 -46.21
CA TYR A 80 -3.35 22.38 -44.76
C TYR A 80 -2.05 22.10 -43.98
N LEU A 81 -1.13 21.32 -44.55
CA LEU A 81 0.12 20.93 -43.90
C LEU A 81 1.31 21.78 -44.35
N GLU A 82 1.20 22.52 -45.44
CA GLU A 82 2.25 23.43 -45.91
C GLU A 82 2.60 24.49 -44.87
N SER A 83 1.59 25.15 -44.27
CA SER A 83 1.83 26.15 -43.21
C SER A 83 2.50 25.56 -41.96
N VAL A 84 2.25 24.29 -41.65
CA VAL A 84 2.90 23.59 -40.53
C VAL A 84 4.34 23.26 -40.90
N LYS A 85 4.59 22.74 -42.11
CA LYS A 85 5.93 22.46 -42.61
C LYS A 85 6.79 23.73 -42.61
N GLU A 86 6.29 24.84 -43.16
CA GLU A 86 6.99 26.12 -43.22
C GLU A 86 7.40 26.64 -41.83
N ARG A 87 6.52 26.50 -40.83
CA ARG A 87 6.82 26.91 -39.45
C ARG A 87 7.86 26.00 -38.80
N VAL A 88 7.79 24.69 -39.03
CA VAL A 88 8.76 23.72 -38.50
C VAL A 88 10.12 23.90 -39.17
N THR A 89 10.16 24.09 -40.49
CA THR A 89 11.41 24.40 -41.22
C THR A 89 12.03 25.70 -40.73
N PHE A 90 11.24 26.75 -40.53
CA PHE A 90 11.72 28.01 -39.94
C PHE A 90 12.32 27.83 -38.55
N LEU A 91 11.69 27.03 -37.68
CA LEU A 91 12.22 26.72 -36.35
C LEU A 91 13.50 25.88 -36.42
N ASN A 92 13.58 24.94 -37.35
CA ASN A 92 14.76 24.10 -37.56
C ASN A 92 15.95 24.90 -38.10
N GLU A 93 15.71 25.85 -39.01
CA GLU A 93 16.73 26.80 -39.49
C GLU A 93 17.25 27.69 -38.35
N TRP A 94 16.40 28.05 -37.39
CA TRP A 94 16.79 28.84 -36.22
C TRP A 94 17.65 28.07 -35.21
N TRP A 95 17.36 26.79 -34.98
CA TRP A 95 18.01 26.00 -33.93
C TRP A 95 19.16 25.09 -34.45
N LEU A 96 19.17 24.76 -35.74
CA LEU A 96 20.17 23.93 -36.40
C LEU A 96 20.73 24.57 -37.70
N PRO A 97 21.31 25.79 -37.63
CA PRO A 97 21.74 26.55 -38.82
C PRO A 97 22.83 25.85 -39.65
N PHE A 98 23.61 24.94 -39.05
CA PHE A 98 24.69 24.21 -39.72
C PHE A 98 24.22 22.99 -40.55
N LEU A 99 22.94 22.61 -40.46
CA LEU A 99 22.34 21.48 -41.20
C LEU A 99 21.59 21.94 -42.46
N SER A 100 21.89 23.16 -42.96
CA SER A 100 21.32 23.85 -44.13
C SER A 100 21.54 23.16 -45.49
N ASP A 101 21.88 21.87 -45.52
CA ASP A 101 21.89 21.10 -46.76
C ASP A 101 20.48 20.57 -47.06
N SER A 102 19.98 20.83 -48.28
CA SER A 102 18.57 20.62 -48.67
C SER A 102 18.08 19.17 -48.53
N GLY A 103 18.99 18.20 -48.56
CA GLY A 103 18.67 16.78 -48.33
C GLY A 103 18.55 16.44 -46.84
N SER A 104 19.46 16.94 -46.00
CA SER A 104 19.50 16.63 -44.56
C SER A 104 18.32 17.26 -43.82
N SER A 105 17.91 18.48 -44.19
CA SER A 105 16.75 19.16 -43.60
C SER A 105 15.42 18.43 -43.85
N ARG A 106 15.24 17.83 -45.03
CA ARG A 106 14.05 17.02 -45.37
C ARG A 106 13.97 15.74 -44.56
N HIS A 107 15.09 15.04 -44.37
CA HIS A 107 15.12 13.84 -43.52
C HIS A 107 14.78 14.15 -42.06
N ILE A 108 15.25 15.28 -41.52
CA ILE A 108 14.94 15.73 -40.16
C ILE A 108 13.44 16.07 -40.04
N LEU A 109 12.88 16.82 -41.00
CA LEU A 109 11.46 17.17 -41.01
C LEU A 109 10.56 15.91 -41.04
N SER A 110 10.91 14.93 -41.87
CA SER A 110 10.22 13.64 -41.94
C SER A 110 10.24 12.88 -40.61
N ILE A 111 11.38 12.87 -39.92
CA ILE A 111 11.53 12.26 -38.59
C ILE A 111 10.67 12.99 -37.55
N GLU A 112 10.68 14.32 -37.53
CA GLU A 112 9.88 15.13 -36.61
C GLU A 112 8.38 14.95 -36.82
N LEU A 113 7.93 14.94 -38.08
CA LEU A 113 6.54 14.64 -38.43
C LEU A 113 6.15 13.21 -38.00
N SER A 114 7.04 12.24 -38.19
CA SER A 114 6.85 10.85 -37.73
C SER A 114 6.69 10.78 -36.20
N ILE A 115 7.55 11.49 -35.46
CA ILE A 115 7.48 11.58 -33.99
C ILE A 115 6.19 12.29 -33.55
N PHE A 116 5.77 13.33 -34.27
CA PHE A 116 4.52 14.04 -34.01
C PHE A 116 3.31 13.11 -34.19
N PHE A 117 3.20 12.39 -35.31
CA PHE A 117 2.11 11.43 -35.53
C PHE A 117 2.10 10.31 -34.50
N LEU A 118 3.29 9.78 -34.15
CA LEU A 118 3.42 8.76 -33.12
C LEU A 118 2.94 9.30 -31.75
N SER A 119 3.36 10.51 -31.39
CA SER A 119 2.96 11.17 -30.13
C SER A 119 1.46 11.44 -30.08
N MET A 120 0.87 11.89 -31.19
CA MET A 120 -0.57 12.09 -31.33
C MET A 120 -1.32 10.76 -31.16
N LEU A 121 -0.87 9.67 -31.81
CA LEU A 121 -1.48 8.35 -31.69
C LEU A 121 -1.40 7.81 -30.25
N ILE A 122 -0.25 7.95 -29.59
CA ILE A 122 -0.06 7.60 -28.18
C ILE A 122 -1.04 8.38 -27.32
N TRP A 123 -1.14 9.70 -27.52
CA TRP A 123 -2.03 10.57 -26.76
C TRP A 123 -3.51 10.19 -26.94
N ILE A 124 -3.97 9.97 -28.18
CA ILE A 124 -5.34 9.53 -28.49
C ILE A 124 -5.64 8.22 -27.77
N ARG A 125 -4.77 7.22 -27.90
CA ARG A 125 -4.99 5.89 -27.28
C ARG A 125 -4.97 5.93 -25.77
N ARG A 126 -4.01 6.62 -25.16
CA ARG A 126 -3.95 6.76 -23.70
C ARG A 126 -5.18 7.51 -23.18
N THR A 127 -5.64 8.53 -23.89
CA THR A 127 -6.86 9.28 -23.54
C THR A 127 -8.10 8.41 -23.66
N PHE A 128 -8.22 7.61 -24.72
CA PHE A 128 -9.32 6.65 -24.90
C PHE A 128 -9.35 5.61 -23.77
N LEU A 129 -8.21 4.98 -23.47
CA LEU A 129 -8.10 4.01 -22.36
C LEU A 129 -8.43 4.65 -21.01
N ARG A 130 -7.92 5.86 -20.77
CA ARG A 130 -8.23 6.62 -19.55
C ARG A 130 -9.71 6.93 -19.44
N TRP A 131 -10.36 7.30 -20.55
CA TRP A 131 -11.80 7.52 -20.59
C TRP A 131 -12.56 6.23 -20.27
N THR A 132 -12.18 5.09 -20.87
CA THR A 132 -12.76 3.78 -20.56
C THR A 132 -12.61 3.42 -19.07
N LEU A 133 -11.43 3.64 -18.49
CA LEU A 133 -11.16 3.36 -17.07
C LEU A 133 -11.86 4.35 -16.12
N SER A 134 -12.13 5.58 -16.55
CA SER A 134 -12.86 6.57 -15.75
C SER A 134 -14.32 6.19 -15.50
N TYR A 135 -14.88 5.32 -16.34
CA TYR A 135 -16.23 4.80 -16.16
C TYR A 135 -16.28 3.77 -15.02
N THR A 136 -16.81 4.19 -13.87
CA THR A 136 -16.91 3.37 -12.66
C THR A 136 -18.33 2.94 -12.31
N ARG A 137 -19.36 3.35 -13.09
CA ARG A 137 -20.77 3.02 -12.79
C ARG A 137 -21.06 1.53 -12.80
N TRP A 138 -20.28 0.75 -13.56
CA TRP A 138 -20.41 -0.71 -13.60
C TRP A 138 -20.23 -1.40 -12.23
N ILE A 139 -19.53 -0.77 -11.28
CA ILE A 139 -19.31 -1.29 -9.92
C ILE A 139 -20.62 -1.32 -9.10
N TYR A 140 -21.56 -0.44 -9.44
CA TYR A 140 -22.83 -0.30 -8.73
C TYR A 140 -23.87 -1.33 -9.13
N TYR A 141 -23.74 -1.91 -10.32
CA TYR A 141 -24.69 -2.91 -10.79
C TYR A 141 -24.59 -4.22 -9.98
N PRO A 142 -25.74 -4.84 -9.64
CA PRO A 142 -25.79 -6.16 -9.01
C PRO A 142 -25.02 -7.22 -9.83
N GLU A 143 -24.42 -8.21 -9.15
CA GLU A 143 -23.64 -9.28 -9.82
C GLU A 143 -24.45 -10.05 -10.87
N SER A 144 -25.77 -10.18 -10.69
CA SER A 144 -26.68 -10.89 -11.60
C SER A 144 -27.29 -10.04 -12.73
N SER A 145 -26.98 -8.74 -12.81
CA SER A 145 -27.64 -7.85 -13.78
C SER A 145 -27.08 -7.99 -15.22
N PRO A 146 -27.96 -7.97 -16.25
CA PRO A 146 -27.52 -8.02 -17.65
C PRO A 146 -26.69 -6.79 -18.02
N ASP A 147 -26.99 -5.62 -17.44
CA ASP A 147 -26.28 -4.37 -17.66
C ASP A 147 -24.81 -4.44 -17.21
N LYS A 148 -24.52 -5.06 -16.07
CA LYS A 148 -23.13 -5.27 -15.61
C LYS A 148 -22.35 -6.11 -16.61
N THR A 149 -23.00 -7.13 -17.16
CA THR A 149 -22.40 -8.03 -18.14
C THR A 149 -22.13 -7.29 -19.45
N PHE A 150 -23.07 -6.46 -19.92
CA PHE A 150 -22.90 -5.64 -21.11
C PHE A 150 -21.78 -4.61 -20.95
N TRP A 151 -21.85 -3.75 -19.94
CA TRP A 151 -20.85 -2.71 -19.70
C TRP A 151 -19.48 -3.29 -19.36
N GLY A 152 -19.43 -4.41 -18.65
CA GLY A 152 -18.19 -5.16 -18.40
C GLY A 152 -17.57 -5.69 -19.68
N LYS A 153 -18.35 -6.33 -20.56
CA LYS A 153 -17.90 -6.82 -21.86
C LYS A 153 -17.47 -5.68 -22.78
N LEU A 154 -18.24 -4.60 -22.85
CA LEU A 154 -17.92 -3.41 -23.64
C LEU A 154 -16.62 -2.77 -23.15
N ARG A 155 -16.46 -2.59 -21.84
CA ARG A 155 -15.21 -2.10 -21.25
C ARG A 155 -14.05 -3.01 -21.60
N ASN A 156 -14.19 -4.33 -21.41
CA ASN A 156 -13.11 -5.28 -21.71
C ASN A 156 -12.76 -5.27 -23.21
N PHE A 157 -13.75 -5.07 -24.10
CA PHE A 157 -13.54 -4.89 -25.53
C PHE A 157 -12.80 -3.58 -25.84
N CYS A 158 -13.19 -2.45 -25.23
CA CYS A 158 -12.49 -1.18 -25.36
C CYS A 158 -11.05 -1.26 -24.83
N LEU A 159 -10.86 -1.93 -23.68
CA LEU A 159 -9.55 -2.21 -23.11
C LEU A 159 -8.74 -3.09 -24.06
N TRP A 160 -9.28 -4.18 -24.61
CA TRP A 160 -8.60 -5.03 -25.57
C TRP A 160 -8.24 -4.29 -26.87
N LEU A 161 -9.12 -3.43 -27.39
CA LEU A 161 -8.85 -2.58 -28.56
C LEU A 161 -7.73 -1.57 -28.29
N GLY A 162 -7.74 -0.96 -27.10
CA GLY A 162 -6.76 0.04 -26.71
C GLY A 162 -5.44 -0.56 -26.24
N PHE A 163 -5.47 -1.75 -25.63
CA PHE A 163 -4.30 -2.51 -25.21
C PHE A 163 -3.67 -3.16 -26.43
N GLY A 164 -2.60 -2.53 -26.93
CA GLY A 164 -1.79 -3.06 -27.99
C GLY A 164 -1.11 -4.37 -27.60
N SER A 165 0.10 -4.30 -27.04
CA SER A 165 0.84 -5.42 -26.46
C SER A 165 0.51 -5.58 -24.97
N ALA A 166 0.85 -6.74 -24.41
CA ALA A 166 0.72 -6.99 -22.99
C ALA A 166 1.46 -5.91 -22.18
N PRO A 167 0.77 -5.21 -21.28
CA PRO A 167 1.33 -4.10 -20.52
C PRO A 167 2.33 -4.59 -19.48
N ASN A 168 3.43 -3.86 -19.37
CA ASN A 168 4.45 -4.03 -18.34
C ASN A 168 3.97 -3.45 -16.99
N THR A 169 4.60 -3.82 -15.88
CA THR A 169 4.29 -3.47 -14.48
C THR A 169 3.86 -2.03 -14.25
N PHE A 170 4.50 -1.02 -14.85
CA PHE A 170 4.18 0.40 -14.63
C PHE A 170 3.48 1.10 -15.79
N GLN A 171 3.29 0.43 -16.94
CA GLN A 171 2.74 1.07 -18.13
C GLN A 171 1.29 1.54 -17.93
N MET A 172 0.54 0.82 -17.08
CA MET A 172 -0.83 1.15 -16.76
C MET A 172 -0.98 2.49 -16.03
N ASP A 173 0.02 2.93 -15.25
CA ASP A 173 -0.07 4.18 -14.49
C ASP A 173 -0.29 5.39 -15.42
N ASN A 174 0.21 5.33 -16.66
CA ASN A 174 0.02 6.38 -17.67
C ASN A 174 -1.43 6.55 -18.15
N ILE A 175 -2.26 5.49 -18.04
CA ILE A 175 -3.65 5.50 -18.50
C ILE A 175 -4.66 5.57 -17.35
N LEU A 176 -4.21 5.44 -16.10
CA LEU A 176 -5.12 5.53 -14.96
C LEU A 176 -5.82 6.90 -14.91
N PRO A 177 -7.11 6.94 -14.57
CA PRO A 177 -7.84 8.18 -14.44
C PRO A 177 -7.37 8.99 -13.23
N PRO A 178 -7.49 10.33 -13.29
CA PRO A 178 -7.24 11.18 -12.14
C PRO A 178 -8.31 10.98 -11.06
N LEU A 179 -7.94 11.17 -9.79
CA LEU A 179 -8.88 11.03 -8.67
C LEU A 179 -10.08 12.01 -8.85
N PRO A 180 -11.33 11.53 -8.80
CA PRO A 180 -12.52 12.38 -8.87
C PRO A 180 -12.55 13.39 -7.73
N LEU A 181 -12.93 14.63 -8.04
CA LEU A 181 -13.07 15.70 -7.05
C LEU A 181 -14.57 15.83 -6.71
N PRO A 182 -14.99 15.47 -5.48
CA PRO A 182 -16.39 15.58 -5.07
C PRO A 182 -16.87 17.03 -4.97
N ASP A 183 -18.18 17.23 -4.94
CA ASP A 183 -18.76 18.54 -4.64
C ASP A 183 -18.67 18.86 -3.14
N VAL A 184 -18.47 20.14 -2.80
CA VAL A 184 -18.27 20.58 -1.41
C VAL A 184 -19.57 20.47 -0.60
N ALA A 185 -20.72 20.88 -1.16
CA ALA A 185 -22.00 20.80 -0.45
C ALA A 185 -22.38 19.33 -0.19
N MET A 186 -22.12 18.46 -1.17
CA MET A 186 -22.29 17.01 -1.00
C MET A 186 -21.40 16.47 0.12
N THR A 187 -20.13 16.88 0.14
CA THR A 187 -19.15 16.45 1.15
C THR A 187 -19.59 16.86 2.56
N ILE A 188 -20.06 18.09 2.73
CA ILE A 188 -20.62 18.59 3.99
C ILE A 188 -21.85 17.76 4.39
N LYS A 189 -22.79 17.55 3.48
CA LYS A 189 -23.99 16.74 3.77
C LYS A 189 -23.64 15.33 4.25
N ARG A 190 -22.66 14.68 3.62
CA ARG A 190 -22.24 13.32 3.99
C ARG A 190 -21.48 13.27 5.30
N VAL A 191 -20.58 14.21 5.58
CA VAL A 191 -19.87 14.23 6.87
C VAL A 191 -20.84 14.46 8.03
N MET A 192 -21.79 15.39 7.86
CA MET A 192 -22.84 15.62 8.87
C MET A 192 -23.74 14.40 9.05
N GLY A 193 -24.04 13.67 7.97
CA GLY A 193 -24.74 12.37 8.06
C GLY A 193 -23.98 11.33 8.86
N SER A 194 -22.65 11.25 8.73
CA SER A 194 -21.82 10.32 9.52
C SER A 194 -21.69 10.71 10.99
N LEU A 195 -21.81 12.00 11.32
CA LEU A 195 -21.71 12.49 12.70
C LEU A 195 -23.04 12.46 13.45
N SER A 196 -24.15 12.40 12.71
CA SER A 196 -25.50 12.32 13.27
C SER A 196 -25.64 11.23 14.33
N PRO A 197 -25.32 9.94 14.04
CA PRO A 197 -25.43 8.86 15.03
C PRO A 197 -24.39 8.96 16.17
N TYR A 198 -23.32 9.73 15.98
CA TYR A 198 -22.22 9.82 16.96
C TYR A 198 -22.43 10.93 18.00
N ILE A 199 -22.76 12.14 17.54
CA ILE A 199 -22.91 13.33 18.39
C ILE A 199 -24.38 13.59 18.75
N GLY A 200 -25.32 13.11 17.92
CA GLY A 200 -26.74 13.44 18.02
C GLY A 200 -27.07 14.77 17.32
N GLN A 201 -28.12 14.77 16.49
CA GLN A 201 -28.51 15.94 15.68
C GLN A 201 -28.95 17.14 16.54
N ASP A 202 -29.60 16.88 17.68
CA ASP A 202 -30.10 17.91 18.58
C ASP A 202 -29.00 18.55 19.45
N SER A 203 -27.77 18.02 19.38
CA SER A 203 -26.67 18.56 20.17
C SER A 203 -26.22 19.92 19.64
N VAL A 204 -25.93 20.84 20.56
CA VAL A 204 -25.35 22.16 20.25
C VAL A 204 -24.05 22.01 19.43
N ARG A 205 -23.26 20.96 19.73
CA ARG A 205 -22.02 20.65 19.02
C ARG A 205 -22.27 20.30 17.55
N TYR A 206 -23.28 19.48 17.26
CA TYR A 206 -23.64 19.12 15.88
C TYR A 206 -24.09 20.35 15.08
N GLN A 207 -25.01 21.14 15.64
CA GLN A 207 -25.53 22.35 15.01
C GLN A 207 -24.45 23.41 14.79
N GLY A 208 -23.53 23.56 15.75
CA GLY A 208 -22.39 24.47 15.66
C GLY A 208 -21.44 24.09 14.52
N ILE A 209 -21.10 22.80 14.39
CA ILE A 209 -20.28 22.29 13.27
C ILE A 209 -21.00 22.53 11.94
N GLU A 210 -22.29 22.17 11.84
CA GLU A 210 -23.06 22.32 10.61
C GLU A 210 -23.13 23.78 10.15
N THR A 211 -23.44 24.69 11.07
CA THR A 211 -23.53 26.13 10.81
C THR A 211 -22.18 26.70 10.40
N GLY A 212 -21.11 26.32 11.10
CA GLY A 212 -19.74 26.71 10.77
C GLY A 212 -19.31 26.25 9.37
N LEU A 213 -19.62 25.01 8.99
CA LEU A 213 -19.32 24.48 7.65
C LEU A 213 -20.14 25.16 6.56
N LYS A 214 -21.44 25.41 6.79
CA LYS A 214 -22.31 26.12 5.84
C LYS A 214 -21.82 27.55 5.62
N LYS A 215 -21.44 28.25 6.70
CA LYS A 215 -20.84 29.59 6.62
C LYS A 215 -19.53 29.57 5.83
N TRP A 216 -18.61 28.69 6.19
CA TRP A 216 -17.34 28.53 5.50
C TRP A 216 -17.52 28.17 4.01
N HIS A 217 -18.48 27.32 3.68
CA HIS A 217 -18.76 26.94 2.30
C HIS A 217 -19.17 28.14 1.44
N LYS A 218 -20.03 29.02 1.96
CA LYS A 218 -20.46 30.26 1.29
C LYS A 218 -19.30 31.24 1.10
N GLU A 219 -18.48 31.42 2.14
CA GLU A 219 -17.42 32.44 2.15
C GLU A 219 -16.14 32.01 1.40
N GLN A 220 -15.70 30.76 1.58
CA GLN A 220 -14.36 30.30 1.18
C GLN A 220 -14.35 28.99 0.39
N GLY A 221 -15.39 28.16 0.51
CA GLY A 221 -15.43 26.81 -0.07
C GLY A 221 -15.26 26.80 -1.59
N SER A 222 -15.90 27.73 -2.31
CA SER A 222 -15.81 27.81 -3.78
C SER A 222 -14.37 28.11 -4.27
N GLY A 223 -13.65 28.98 -3.56
CA GLY A 223 -12.25 29.30 -3.85
C GLY A 223 -11.32 28.12 -3.59
N CYS A 224 -11.52 27.39 -2.49
CA CYS A 224 -10.76 26.16 -2.20
C CYS A 224 -11.01 25.10 -3.27
N GLN A 225 -12.27 24.91 -3.68
CA GLN A 225 -12.65 23.95 -4.72
C GLN A 225 -12.01 24.27 -6.08
N ARG A 226 -11.94 25.55 -6.48
CA ARG A 226 -11.25 25.95 -7.72
C ARG A 226 -9.76 25.58 -7.69
N ARG A 227 -9.08 25.79 -6.55
CA ARG A 227 -7.67 25.39 -6.38
C ARG A 227 -7.49 23.88 -6.47
N LEU A 228 -8.39 23.11 -5.86
CA LEU A 228 -8.35 21.64 -5.97
C LEU A 228 -8.54 21.16 -7.41
N LYS A 229 -9.38 21.83 -8.21
CA LYS A 229 -9.52 21.55 -9.64
C LYS A 229 -8.22 21.79 -10.39
N VAL A 230 -7.55 22.92 -10.14
CA VAL A 230 -6.24 23.23 -10.73
C VAL A 230 -5.21 22.19 -10.32
N LYS A 231 -5.12 21.87 -9.02
CA LYS A 231 -4.23 20.82 -8.51
C LYS A 231 -4.49 19.49 -9.19
N LYS A 232 -5.74 19.06 -9.29
CA LYS A 232 -6.14 17.83 -9.99
C LYS A 232 -5.65 17.82 -11.44
N TRP A 233 -5.74 18.94 -12.14
CA TRP A 233 -5.30 19.05 -13.54
C TRP A 233 -3.77 18.93 -13.67
N ILE A 234 -3.02 19.56 -12.75
CA ILE A 234 -1.54 19.56 -12.79
C ILE A 234 -0.95 18.23 -12.31
N SER A 235 -1.42 17.67 -11.19
CA SER A 235 -0.81 16.49 -10.56
C SER A 235 -1.54 15.17 -10.82
N GLY A 236 -2.70 15.18 -11.48
CA GLY A 236 -3.56 14.00 -11.68
C GLY A 236 -4.25 13.49 -10.40
N ASN A 237 -3.71 13.80 -9.22
CA ASN A 237 -4.27 13.44 -7.92
C ASN A 237 -4.15 14.63 -6.96
N TYR A 238 -5.29 15.17 -6.53
CA TYR A 238 -5.34 16.36 -5.67
C TYR A 238 -5.14 16.04 -4.18
N ALA A 239 -5.26 14.78 -3.76
CA ALA A 239 -5.32 14.40 -2.36
C ALA A 239 -4.04 13.74 -1.85
N THR A 240 -3.49 12.76 -2.57
CA THR A 240 -2.46 11.85 -2.04
C THR A 240 -1.27 12.57 -1.42
N LEU A 241 -0.60 13.47 -2.15
CA LEU A 241 0.60 14.16 -1.65
C LEU A 241 0.32 14.95 -0.36
N TRP A 242 -0.82 15.65 -0.31
CA TRP A 242 -1.21 16.44 0.85
C TRP A 242 -1.64 15.56 2.02
N TRP A 243 -2.30 14.43 1.75
CA TRP A 243 -2.64 13.45 2.77
C TRP A 243 -1.40 12.79 3.37
N GLU A 244 -0.45 12.36 2.54
CA GLU A 244 0.82 11.77 3.00
C GLU A 244 1.60 12.77 3.86
N SER A 245 1.70 14.02 3.39
CA SER A 245 2.40 15.08 4.12
C SER A 245 1.72 15.37 5.45
N TYR A 246 0.41 15.63 5.44
CA TYR A 246 -0.32 16.02 6.65
C TYR A 246 -0.43 14.90 7.69
N THR A 247 -0.66 13.66 7.26
CA THR A 247 -0.92 12.53 8.16
C THR A 247 0.36 11.95 8.74
N PHE A 248 1.44 11.91 7.94
CA PHE A 248 2.68 11.25 8.35
C PHE A 248 3.83 12.25 8.47
N LEU A 249 4.17 12.98 7.40
CA LEU A 249 5.47 13.68 7.32
C LEU A 249 5.56 14.95 8.18
N CYS A 250 4.45 15.67 8.35
CA CYS A 250 4.36 16.82 9.27
C CYS A 250 4.04 16.40 10.71
N HIS A 251 3.82 15.10 10.97
CA HIS A 251 3.59 14.60 12.32
C HIS A 251 4.90 14.61 13.09
N ARG A 252 4.98 15.42 14.16
CA ARG A 252 6.22 15.61 14.93
C ARG A 252 6.38 14.67 16.12
N GLN A 253 5.35 13.91 16.49
CA GLN A 253 5.48 12.90 17.55
C GLN A 253 6.28 11.68 17.06
N SER A 254 6.68 10.84 18.00
CA SER A 254 7.48 9.63 17.72
C SER A 254 6.81 8.73 16.69
N THR A 255 7.61 8.19 15.77
CA THR A 255 7.15 7.19 14.78
C THR A 255 7.01 5.79 15.39
N ASN A 256 7.53 5.56 16.59
CA ASN A 256 7.71 4.23 17.18
C ASN A 256 6.39 3.41 17.26
N MET A 257 5.33 4.02 17.76
CA MET A 257 3.99 3.39 17.85
C MET A 257 2.98 3.93 16.86
N ASP A 258 3.25 5.12 16.31
CA ASP A 258 2.24 5.88 15.60
C ASP A 258 2.23 5.54 14.11
N THR A 259 3.33 5.14 13.46
CA THR A 259 3.31 4.98 11.99
C THR A 259 3.81 3.63 11.48
N THR A 260 4.23 2.71 12.35
CA THR A 260 4.76 1.40 11.93
C THR A 260 3.73 0.28 12.13
N PHE A 261 3.27 -0.32 11.03
CA PHE A 261 2.49 -1.55 11.08
C PHE A 261 3.41 -2.78 11.05
N VAL A 262 2.97 -3.89 11.66
CA VAL A 262 3.79 -5.09 11.83
C VAL A 262 3.11 -6.29 11.19
N ALA A 263 3.78 -6.93 10.25
CA ALA A 263 3.34 -8.19 9.67
C ALA A 263 4.03 -9.38 10.38
N PHE A 264 3.28 -10.44 10.65
CA PHE A 264 3.82 -11.68 11.24
C PHE A 264 2.99 -12.88 10.78
N GLN A 265 3.54 -14.10 10.90
CA GLN A 265 2.81 -15.32 10.61
C GLN A 265 2.43 -16.04 11.89
N GLY A 266 1.14 -16.35 12.05
CA GLY A 266 0.65 -17.11 13.21
C GLY A 266 0.72 -18.63 13.05
N THR A 267 1.56 -19.17 12.16
CA THR A 267 1.64 -20.62 11.90
C THR A 267 2.67 -21.30 12.78
N LYS A 268 2.30 -22.43 13.39
CA LYS A 268 3.23 -23.27 14.18
C LYS A 268 4.10 -24.19 13.31
N LYS A 269 3.73 -24.43 12.05
CA LYS A 269 4.49 -25.28 11.13
C LYS A 269 5.31 -24.41 10.18
N LEU A 270 6.55 -24.15 10.55
CA LEU A 270 7.54 -23.48 9.71
C LEU A 270 8.14 -24.47 8.70
N ARG A 271 8.69 -23.93 7.61
CA ARG A 271 9.34 -24.73 6.55
C ARG A 271 10.76 -25.16 6.91
N THR A 272 11.43 -24.37 7.74
CA THR A 272 12.71 -24.71 8.37
C THR A 272 12.69 -24.25 9.82
N LYS A 273 13.52 -24.88 10.65
CA LYS A 273 13.83 -24.43 12.02
C LYS A 273 15.11 -23.62 12.09
N ASN A 274 15.89 -23.54 11.01
CA ASN A 274 17.09 -22.70 10.95
C ASN A 274 16.66 -21.24 10.67
N PRO A 275 16.82 -20.30 11.64
CA PRO A 275 16.39 -18.92 11.48
C PRO A 275 17.15 -18.18 10.37
N LEU A 276 18.45 -18.47 10.22
CA LEU A 276 19.30 -17.80 9.24
C LEU A 276 19.01 -18.28 7.81
N ALA A 277 18.77 -19.58 7.65
CA ALA A 277 18.30 -20.14 6.38
C ALA A 277 16.99 -19.50 5.94
N ARG A 278 16.02 -19.39 6.87
CA ARG A 278 14.72 -18.79 6.57
C ARG A 278 14.83 -17.31 6.22
N ALA A 279 15.63 -16.57 6.99
CA ALA A 279 15.91 -15.17 6.72
C ALA A 279 16.52 -14.99 5.33
N ALA A 280 17.55 -15.79 5.00
CA ALA A 280 18.22 -15.74 3.71
C ALA A 280 17.25 -16.00 2.55
N VAL A 281 16.39 -17.03 2.64
CA VAL A 281 15.38 -17.33 1.61
C VAL A 281 14.39 -16.18 1.43
N LEU A 282 13.81 -15.63 2.51
CA LEU A 282 12.85 -14.54 2.39
C LEU A 282 13.48 -13.24 1.89
N ILE A 283 14.71 -12.92 2.32
CA ILE A 283 15.46 -11.76 1.85
C ILE A 283 15.85 -11.92 0.38
N TYR A 284 16.23 -13.12 -0.06
CA TYR A 284 16.46 -13.44 -1.45
C TYR A 284 15.20 -13.20 -2.29
N LEU A 285 14.06 -13.76 -1.89
CA LEU A 285 12.79 -13.59 -2.61
C LEU A 285 12.37 -12.12 -2.69
N TYR A 286 12.51 -11.38 -1.59
CA TYR A 286 12.26 -9.94 -1.53
C TYR A 286 13.23 -9.14 -2.42
N GLY A 287 14.52 -9.47 -2.40
CA GLY A 287 15.53 -8.88 -3.26
C GLY A 287 15.29 -9.16 -4.74
N ASN A 288 14.92 -10.40 -5.10
CA ASN A 288 14.68 -10.79 -6.47
C ASN A 288 13.42 -10.11 -7.04
N MET A 289 12.41 -9.92 -6.19
CA MET A 289 11.23 -9.11 -6.52
C MET A 289 11.61 -7.69 -6.96
N ARG A 290 12.63 -7.08 -6.37
CA ARG A 290 13.16 -5.77 -6.82
C ARG A 290 13.77 -5.84 -8.23
N SER A 291 14.51 -6.90 -8.55
CA SER A 291 15.04 -7.14 -9.89
C SER A 291 13.95 -7.29 -10.93
N LEU A 292 12.89 -8.04 -10.58
CA LEU A 292 11.71 -8.24 -11.41
C LEU A 292 10.92 -6.94 -11.62
N LEU A 293 10.77 -6.13 -10.57
CA LEU A 293 10.13 -4.83 -10.64
C LEU A 293 10.85 -3.92 -11.64
N LYS A 294 12.18 -3.87 -11.57
CA LYS A 294 13.02 -3.11 -12.51
C LYS A 294 12.98 -3.67 -13.92
N ALA A 295 12.96 -4.99 -14.07
CA ALA A 295 12.82 -5.66 -15.36
C ALA A 295 11.41 -5.48 -15.94
N GLY A 296 10.45 -5.04 -15.13
CA GLY A 296 9.07 -4.89 -15.53
C GLY A 296 8.38 -6.24 -15.76
N ARG A 297 8.64 -7.19 -14.87
CA ARG A 297 8.15 -8.58 -14.94
C ARG A 297 7.18 -8.91 -13.81
N ILE A 298 6.87 -7.94 -12.94
CA ILE A 298 5.82 -8.12 -11.93
C ILE A 298 4.47 -7.94 -12.59
N ASN A 299 3.61 -8.94 -12.38
CA ASN A 299 2.25 -8.92 -12.86
C ASN A 299 1.45 -7.74 -12.29
N LEU A 300 0.58 -7.19 -13.12
CA LEU A 300 -0.23 -6.05 -12.75
C LEU A 300 -1.24 -6.43 -11.67
N ASP A 301 -1.33 -5.60 -10.64
CA ASP A 301 -2.41 -5.72 -9.68
C ASP A 301 -3.72 -5.29 -10.35
N THR A 302 -4.76 -6.12 -10.24
CA THR A 302 -6.06 -5.86 -10.86
C THR A 302 -7.18 -5.95 -9.84
N PHE A 303 -8.11 -4.99 -9.90
CA PHE A 303 -9.35 -5.04 -9.16
C PHE A 303 -10.28 -6.06 -9.84
N LYS A 304 -10.72 -7.06 -9.06
CA LYS A 304 -11.58 -8.17 -9.51
C LYS A 304 -11.06 -8.87 -10.79
N HIS A 305 -9.75 -9.01 -10.93
CA HIS A 305 -9.09 -9.63 -12.09
C HIS A 305 -9.39 -8.96 -13.46
N GLN A 306 -9.84 -7.70 -13.46
CA GLN A 306 -10.33 -7.05 -14.68
C GLN A 306 -9.79 -5.63 -14.89
N VAL A 307 -9.68 -4.84 -13.82
CA VAL A 307 -9.34 -3.41 -13.94
C VAL A 307 -7.96 -3.17 -13.35
N PRO A 308 -6.99 -2.60 -14.09
CA PRO A 308 -5.66 -2.34 -13.55
C PRO A 308 -5.71 -1.37 -12.37
N MET A 309 -4.82 -1.58 -11.41
CA MET A 309 -4.61 -0.73 -10.26
C MET A 309 -3.26 -0.03 -10.33
N CYS A 310 -3.16 1.10 -9.65
CA CYS A 310 -1.97 1.93 -9.53
C CYS A 310 -0.83 1.18 -8.88
N MET A 311 0.34 1.18 -9.51
CA MET A 311 1.52 0.43 -9.05
C MET A 311 2.55 1.33 -8.36
N THR A 312 2.28 2.62 -8.17
CA THR A 312 3.25 3.59 -7.60
C THR A 312 3.80 3.20 -6.23
N GLN A 313 3.02 2.52 -5.38
CA GLN A 313 3.50 2.07 -4.06
C GLN A 313 4.65 1.06 -4.15
N TRP A 314 4.78 0.33 -5.27
CA TRP A 314 5.89 -0.61 -5.50
C TRP A 314 7.25 0.07 -5.50
N TYR A 315 7.35 1.34 -5.93
CA TYR A 315 8.61 2.09 -5.91
C TYR A 315 9.15 2.28 -4.50
N ARG A 316 8.27 2.34 -3.50
CA ARG A 316 8.61 2.64 -2.10
C ARG A 316 8.87 1.40 -1.26
N LEU A 317 8.75 0.20 -1.83
CA LEU A 317 9.04 -1.05 -1.13
C LEU A 317 10.50 -1.10 -0.71
N PHE A 318 11.41 -0.81 -1.64
CA PHE A 318 12.85 -1.03 -1.49
C PHE A 318 13.59 0.29 -1.31
N SER A 319 14.69 0.27 -0.57
CA SER A 319 15.64 1.39 -0.53
C SER A 319 15.00 2.72 -0.15
N THR A 320 13.93 2.67 0.63
CA THR A 320 13.15 3.84 1.02
C THR A 320 13.34 4.09 2.51
N THR A 321 13.53 5.35 2.87
CA THR A 321 13.72 5.79 4.25
C THR A 321 13.02 7.13 4.45
N ARG A 322 12.47 7.36 5.64
CA ARG A 322 11.91 8.62 6.07
C ARG A 322 12.99 9.43 6.78
N ILE A 323 13.44 10.53 6.19
CA ILE A 323 14.49 11.37 6.73
C ILE A 323 13.85 12.47 7.60
N PRO A 324 14.21 12.58 8.89
CA PRO A 324 13.69 13.64 9.74
C PRO A 324 14.19 15.02 9.28
N SER A 325 13.29 15.99 9.19
CA SER A 325 13.60 17.40 8.87
C SER A 325 12.92 18.33 9.87
N GLU A 326 13.20 19.63 9.84
CA GLU A 326 12.73 20.60 10.85
C GLU A 326 11.20 20.70 10.88
N ASP A 327 10.57 20.97 9.73
CA ASP A 327 9.12 21.17 9.64
C ASP A 327 8.37 19.94 9.09
N GLN A 328 8.95 19.27 8.11
CA GLN A 328 8.33 18.17 7.38
C GLN A 328 9.38 17.14 6.98
N ASP A 329 9.21 15.91 7.44
CA ASP A 329 10.07 14.82 7.06
C ASP A 329 9.99 14.49 5.56
N GLU A 330 11.05 13.92 5.03
CA GLU A 330 11.13 13.56 3.62
C GLU A 330 11.11 12.05 3.45
N LEU A 331 10.19 11.54 2.63
CA LEU A 331 10.22 10.15 2.22
C LEU A 331 11.12 10.01 0.99
N TRP A 332 12.28 9.40 1.18
CA TRP A 332 13.29 9.29 0.14
C TRP A 332 13.50 7.85 -0.32
N THR A 333 13.46 7.61 -1.63
CA THR A 333 13.76 6.32 -2.26
C THR A 333 15.08 6.41 -3.02
N TYR A 334 16.11 5.70 -2.55
CA TYR A 334 17.42 5.70 -3.19
C TYR A 334 17.41 4.90 -4.51
N PRO A 335 18.16 5.38 -5.52
CA PRO A 335 18.23 4.70 -6.81
C PRO A 335 18.95 3.35 -6.68
N PRO A 336 18.58 2.34 -7.50
CA PRO A 336 19.20 1.02 -7.42
C PRO A 336 20.71 0.96 -7.70
N SER A 337 21.28 2.01 -8.29
CA SER A 337 22.73 2.13 -8.46
C SER A 337 23.48 2.26 -7.12
N LEU A 338 22.86 2.90 -6.13
CA LEU A 338 23.45 3.18 -4.81
C LEU A 338 23.08 2.14 -3.75
N SER A 339 22.01 1.39 -3.98
CA SER A 339 21.43 0.47 -3.00
C SER A 339 21.58 -0.97 -3.45
N LYS A 340 22.67 -1.64 -3.07
CA LYS A 340 22.99 -3.04 -3.45
C LYS A 340 23.10 -3.99 -2.27
N HIS A 341 22.93 -3.48 -1.06
CA HIS A 341 23.13 -4.20 0.19
C HIS A 341 21.89 -4.12 1.08
N ILE A 342 21.84 -4.99 2.07
CA ILE A 342 21.00 -4.87 3.25
C ILE A 342 21.89 -4.43 4.43
N VAL A 343 21.26 -3.97 5.50
CA VAL A 343 21.95 -3.79 6.78
C VAL A 343 21.46 -4.83 7.76
N VAL A 344 22.38 -5.56 8.37
CA VAL A 344 22.09 -6.59 9.37
C VAL A 344 22.53 -6.10 10.74
N VAL A 345 21.67 -6.27 11.74
CA VAL A 345 21.91 -5.89 13.13
C VAL A 345 21.80 -7.13 14.02
N HIS A 346 22.84 -7.41 14.80
CA HIS A 346 22.85 -8.46 15.82
C HIS A 346 23.64 -7.96 17.03
N SER A 347 23.09 -8.11 18.24
CA SER A 347 23.72 -7.66 19.49
C SER A 347 24.27 -6.22 19.41
N ASN A 348 23.45 -5.28 18.90
CA ASN A 348 23.78 -3.86 18.68
C ASN A 348 24.95 -3.56 17.71
N HIS A 349 25.45 -4.57 17.00
CA HIS A 349 26.46 -4.42 15.94
C HIS A 349 25.80 -4.40 14.57
N PHE A 350 26.25 -3.48 13.70
CA PHE A 350 25.68 -3.25 12.38
C PHE A 350 26.63 -3.73 11.30
N TYR A 351 26.09 -4.34 10.25
CA TYR A 351 26.87 -4.85 9.13
C TYR A 351 26.21 -4.49 7.81
N LYS A 352 27.00 -4.00 6.87
CA LYS A 352 26.64 -3.89 5.46
C LYS A 352 26.85 -5.25 4.80
N VAL A 353 25.74 -5.90 4.42
CA VAL A 353 25.76 -7.21 3.77
C VAL A 353 25.33 -7.07 2.31
N PRO A 354 26.17 -7.42 1.33
CA PRO A 354 25.78 -7.33 -0.07
C PRO A 354 24.63 -8.30 -0.38
N LEU A 355 23.62 -7.79 -1.09
CA LEU A 355 22.53 -8.60 -1.65
C LEU A 355 22.66 -8.74 -3.16
N PHE A 356 23.37 -7.80 -3.79
CA PHE A 356 23.65 -7.79 -5.22
C PHE A 356 25.15 -7.72 -5.47
N THR A 357 25.63 -8.53 -6.41
CA THR A 357 27.02 -8.52 -6.86
C THR A 357 27.33 -7.26 -7.68
N LYS A 358 28.62 -7.05 -7.99
CA LYS A 358 29.07 -5.94 -8.87
C LYS A 358 28.35 -5.95 -10.21
N TRP A 359 28.00 -7.14 -10.72
CA TRP A 359 27.27 -7.38 -11.97
C TRP A 359 25.74 -7.26 -11.87
N ARG A 360 25.21 -6.82 -10.71
CA ARG A 360 23.77 -6.63 -10.45
C ARG A 360 22.93 -7.90 -10.50
N LYS A 361 23.54 -9.06 -10.31
CA LYS A 361 22.81 -10.29 -10.02
C LYS A 361 22.64 -10.42 -8.50
N ILE A 362 21.59 -11.12 -8.10
CA ILE A 362 21.31 -11.36 -6.69
C ILE A 362 22.18 -12.52 -6.18
N VAL A 363 22.63 -12.41 -4.93
CA VAL A 363 23.38 -13.48 -4.25
C VAL A 363 22.49 -14.68 -3.98
N SER A 364 23.04 -15.89 -4.00
CA SER A 364 22.29 -17.11 -3.71
C SER A 364 21.81 -17.17 -2.24
N PRO A 365 20.69 -17.85 -1.95
CA PRO A 365 20.20 -18.03 -0.57
C PRO A 365 21.21 -18.70 0.36
N ASP A 366 21.94 -19.70 -0.11
CA ASP A 366 22.94 -20.42 0.69
C ASP A 366 24.16 -19.54 1.03
N LEU A 367 24.60 -18.68 0.10
CA LEU A 367 25.66 -17.70 0.37
C LEU A 367 25.17 -16.63 1.35
N LEU A 368 23.94 -16.14 1.18
CA LEU A 368 23.35 -15.18 2.10
C LEU A 368 23.20 -15.76 3.50
N GLN A 369 22.83 -17.03 3.65
CA GLN A 369 22.84 -17.73 4.94
C GLN A 369 24.23 -17.69 5.58
N ARG A 370 25.29 -18.06 4.85
CA ARG A 370 26.68 -18.03 5.36
C ARG A 370 27.11 -16.63 5.78
N MET A 371 26.72 -15.59 5.05
CA MET A 371 26.99 -14.20 5.43
C MET A 371 26.26 -13.81 6.73
N LEU A 372 25.02 -14.28 6.93
CA LEU A 372 24.28 -14.05 8.18
C LEU A 372 24.91 -14.81 9.35
N GLU A 373 25.38 -16.04 9.13
CA GLU A 373 26.13 -16.82 10.12
C GLU A 373 27.43 -16.12 10.52
N PHE A 374 28.18 -15.60 9.56
CA PHE A 374 29.37 -14.78 9.81
C PHE A 374 29.05 -13.57 10.68
N VAL A 375 28.01 -12.80 10.33
CA VAL A 375 27.59 -11.62 11.10
C VAL A 375 27.23 -12.00 12.53
N MET A 376 26.49 -13.08 12.73
CA MET A 376 26.08 -13.55 14.06
C MET A 376 27.29 -13.97 14.91
N GLU A 377 28.24 -14.70 14.33
CA GLU A 377 29.44 -15.17 15.02
C GLU A 377 30.43 -14.04 15.34
N ASP A 378 30.69 -13.15 14.38
CA ASP A 378 31.60 -12.00 14.56
C ASP A 378 31.08 -11.02 15.62
N SER A 379 29.78 -10.70 15.57
CA SER A 379 29.17 -9.81 16.57
C SER A 379 29.12 -10.42 17.96
N ARG A 380 28.92 -11.73 18.09
CA ARG A 380 28.99 -12.42 19.39
C ARG A 380 30.38 -12.32 20.00
N LYS A 381 31.43 -12.59 19.20
CA LYS A 381 32.82 -12.42 19.65
C LYS A 381 33.12 -10.99 20.11
N LYS A 382 32.63 -9.99 19.37
CA LYS A 382 32.78 -8.58 19.75
C LYS A 382 32.06 -8.25 21.05
N SER A 383 30.81 -8.69 21.22
CA SER A 383 30.08 -8.51 22.48
C SER A 383 30.77 -9.16 23.69
N GLU A 384 31.38 -10.34 23.51
CA GLU A 384 32.15 -11.01 24.57
C GLU A 384 33.44 -10.25 24.95
N LEU A 385 34.06 -9.53 24.01
CA LEU A 385 35.29 -8.77 24.22
C LEU A 385 35.06 -7.34 24.72
N GLU A 386 34.14 -6.61 24.11
CA GLU A 386 33.85 -5.19 24.39
C GLU A 386 32.83 -5.01 25.53
N GLY A 387 32.16 -6.09 25.94
CA GLY A 387 30.93 -6.03 26.72
C GLY A 387 29.73 -5.64 25.85
N ASP A 388 28.51 -5.81 26.36
CA ASP A 388 27.32 -5.39 25.63
C ASP A 388 27.33 -3.87 25.45
N ARG A 389 27.35 -3.41 24.19
CA ARG A 389 27.15 -1.99 23.87
C ARG A 389 25.84 -1.53 24.46
N LEU A 390 25.93 -0.56 25.38
CA LEU A 390 24.79 -0.08 26.15
C LEU A 390 23.73 0.58 25.24
N TYR A 391 24.16 1.24 24.17
CA TYR A 391 23.30 2.03 23.29
C TYR A 391 23.36 1.61 21.83
N SER A 392 22.19 1.38 21.24
CA SER A 392 22.05 1.15 19.80
C SER A 392 21.45 2.38 19.12
N PRO A 393 22.05 2.92 18.03
CA PRO A 393 21.50 4.06 17.29
C PRO A 393 20.04 3.88 16.82
N THR A 394 19.56 2.64 16.66
CA THR A 394 18.17 2.37 16.29
C THR A 394 17.17 2.97 17.26
N VAL A 395 17.49 3.03 18.56
CA VAL A 395 16.57 3.58 19.55
C VAL A 395 16.33 5.08 19.34
N LEU A 396 17.27 5.82 18.75
CA LEU A 396 17.09 7.25 18.49
C LEU A 396 15.96 7.52 17.50
N THR A 397 15.65 6.57 16.62
CA THR A 397 14.49 6.67 15.71
C THR A 397 13.14 6.60 16.43
N THR A 398 13.15 6.33 17.74
CA THR A 398 11.96 6.35 18.61
C THR A 398 11.71 7.68 19.32
N LEU A 399 12.64 8.63 19.20
CA LEU A 399 12.44 9.99 19.72
C LEU A 399 11.33 10.72 18.95
N SER A 400 10.89 11.88 19.46
CA SER A 400 10.08 12.79 18.64
C SER A 400 10.84 13.18 17.37
N ARG A 401 10.13 13.57 16.30
CA ARG A 401 10.79 13.91 15.03
C ARG A 401 11.69 15.12 15.16
N ASP A 402 11.33 16.07 16.02
CA ASP A 402 12.16 17.23 16.35
C ASP A 402 13.45 16.82 17.06
N GLU A 403 13.36 15.99 18.10
CA GLU A 403 14.54 15.51 18.84
C GLU A 403 15.43 14.62 17.96
N TRP A 404 14.83 13.76 17.13
CA TRP A 404 15.57 12.92 16.21
C TRP A 404 16.25 13.73 15.12
N GLN A 405 15.55 14.71 14.51
CA GLN A 405 16.15 15.62 13.54
C GLN A 405 17.36 16.35 14.13
N LYS A 406 17.21 16.91 15.34
CA LYS A 406 18.29 17.63 16.01
C LYS A 406 19.48 16.72 16.29
N SER A 407 19.23 15.55 16.89
CA SER A 407 20.28 14.57 17.18
C SER A 407 20.99 14.11 15.92
N ARG A 408 20.24 13.89 14.83
CA ARG A 408 20.79 13.53 13.52
C ARG A 408 21.70 14.65 12.99
N SER A 409 21.25 15.90 13.07
CA SER A 409 22.02 17.08 12.65
C SER A 409 23.34 17.19 13.41
N ASP A 410 23.27 17.08 14.74
CA ASP A 410 24.40 17.35 15.64
C ASP A 410 25.45 16.23 15.64
N TYR A 411 25.04 14.97 15.46
CA TYR A 411 25.93 13.81 15.68
C TYR A 411 26.08 12.84 14.50
N PHE A 412 25.24 12.96 13.45
CA PHE A 412 25.20 11.99 12.35
C PHE A 412 25.47 12.61 10.96
N THR A 413 25.76 13.91 10.87
CA THR A 413 26.04 14.59 9.59
C THR A 413 27.51 14.55 9.19
N TYR A 414 28.41 14.16 10.09
CA TYR A 414 29.85 14.07 9.85
C TYR A 414 30.48 12.78 10.39
N GLY A 415 31.74 12.54 10.01
CA GLY A 415 32.57 11.46 10.54
C GLY A 415 32.02 10.06 10.27
N ILE A 416 32.33 9.13 11.19
CA ILE A 416 31.99 7.71 11.07
C ILE A 416 30.48 7.47 11.15
N ASN A 417 29.76 8.28 11.93
CA ASN A 417 28.30 8.20 12.07
C ASN A 417 27.59 8.51 10.75
N ASN A 418 28.05 9.53 10.00
CA ASN A 418 27.49 9.83 8.68
C ASN A 418 27.74 8.71 7.66
N ALA A 419 28.95 8.14 7.66
CA ALA A 419 29.27 7.01 6.79
C ALA A 419 28.33 5.82 7.05
N SER A 420 28.16 5.43 8.32
CA SER A 420 27.26 4.35 8.73
C SER A 420 25.78 4.67 8.48
N LEU A 421 25.33 5.89 8.81
CA LEU A 421 23.97 6.35 8.55
C LEU A 421 23.64 6.29 7.06
N SER A 422 24.56 6.74 6.20
CA SER A 422 24.36 6.71 4.76
C SER A 422 24.16 5.27 4.25
N GLU A 423 24.86 4.30 4.81
CA GLU A 423 24.69 2.89 4.45
C GLU A 423 23.35 2.33 4.94
N VAL A 424 22.87 2.72 6.13
CA VAL A 424 21.53 2.37 6.63
C VAL A 424 20.43 2.95 5.75
N GLU A 425 20.51 4.23 5.41
CA GLU A 425 19.54 4.93 4.57
C GLU A 425 19.49 4.35 3.14
N LYS A 426 20.66 4.02 2.56
CA LYS A 426 20.76 3.39 1.23
C LYS A 426 20.39 1.91 1.20
N ALA A 427 20.41 1.18 2.32
CA ALA A 427 20.13 -0.26 2.33
C ALA A 427 18.78 -0.62 1.68
N ILE A 428 18.61 -1.83 1.16
CA ILE A 428 17.35 -2.27 0.55
C ILE A 428 16.27 -2.44 1.61
N CYS A 429 16.62 -3.10 2.70
CA CYS A 429 15.89 -3.25 3.95
C CYS A 429 16.91 -3.37 5.09
N LEU A 430 16.42 -3.31 6.33
CA LEU A 430 17.20 -3.67 7.52
C LEU A 430 16.74 -5.02 8.03
N VAL A 431 17.66 -5.81 8.57
CA VAL A 431 17.41 -7.12 9.16
C VAL A 431 17.97 -7.14 10.57
N TYR A 432 17.13 -7.40 11.55
CA TYR A 432 17.54 -7.59 12.93
C TYR A 432 17.47 -9.08 13.27
N LEU A 433 18.60 -9.63 13.70
CA LEU A 433 18.71 -10.98 14.23
C LEU A 433 18.53 -10.87 15.75
N ALA A 434 17.41 -11.38 16.27
CA ALA A 434 17.08 -11.24 17.67
C ALA A 434 17.84 -12.25 18.54
N THR A 435 18.28 -11.81 19.71
CA THR A 435 18.92 -12.66 20.72
C THR A 435 17.92 -13.33 21.66
N ASN A 436 16.77 -12.70 21.89
CA ASN A 436 15.73 -13.20 22.79
C ASN A 436 14.68 -14.03 22.03
N SER A 437 14.61 -15.33 22.33
CA SER A 437 13.64 -16.27 21.76
C SER A 437 12.20 -16.05 22.20
N SER A 438 11.99 -15.36 23.33
CA SER A 438 10.66 -15.07 23.90
C SER A 438 10.13 -13.69 23.48
N MET A 439 10.80 -13.01 22.56
CA MET A 439 10.37 -11.71 22.05
C MET A 439 9.13 -11.86 21.16
N GLU A 440 8.08 -11.12 21.46
CA GLU A 440 6.90 -11.07 20.60
C GLU A 440 7.19 -10.28 19.30
N PRO A 441 6.53 -10.60 18.17
CA PRO A 441 6.76 -9.96 16.86
C PRO A 441 6.82 -8.43 16.87
N TYR A 442 5.98 -7.77 17.68
CA TYR A 442 5.90 -6.31 17.74
C TYR A 442 6.94 -5.66 18.68
N GLN A 443 7.64 -6.43 19.51
CA GLN A 443 8.57 -5.93 20.53
C GLN A 443 9.97 -5.61 19.98
N ALA A 444 10.25 -5.94 18.72
CA ALA A 444 11.52 -5.63 18.06
C ALA A 444 11.76 -4.12 17.88
N LYS A 445 10.72 -3.29 17.99
CA LYS A 445 10.78 -1.82 17.95
C LYS A 445 11.83 -1.28 18.93
N GLY A 446 12.69 -0.35 18.50
CA GLY A 446 13.88 0.11 19.24
C GLY A 446 15.18 -0.62 18.88
N ASN A 447 15.08 -1.85 18.36
CA ASN A 447 16.21 -2.58 17.75
C ASN A 447 16.19 -2.47 16.22
N LEU A 448 15.13 -1.88 15.67
CA LEU A 448 14.91 -1.65 14.24
C LEU A 448 15.08 -0.17 13.90
N TRP A 449 15.41 0.12 12.66
CA TRP A 449 15.45 1.50 12.16
C TRP A 449 14.05 1.91 11.72
N ALA A 450 13.30 2.58 12.61
CA ALA A 450 11.87 2.84 12.40
C ALA A 450 11.58 3.69 11.15
N ASP A 451 12.55 4.50 10.73
CA ASP A 451 12.47 5.31 9.51
C ASP A 451 12.59 4.50 8.21
N LYS A 452 13.03 3.24 8.28
CA LYS A 452 13.18 2.40 7.08
C LYS A 452 11.82 1.92 6.61
N SER A 453 11.59 1.91 5.29
CA SER A 453 10.33 1.43 4.72
C SER A 453 10.01 0.00 5.13
N VAL A 454 11.00 -0.90 5.14
CA VAL A 454 10.85 -2.32 5.50
C VAL A 454 12.00 -2.77 6.38
N ASN A 455 11.66 -3.33 7.55
CA ASN A 455 12.58 -3.95 8.49
C ASN A 455 12.15 -5.41 8.75
N PHE A 456 13.07 -6.37 8.65
CA PHE A 456 12.86 -7.76 9.05
C PHE A 456 13.37 -7.95 10.48
N CYS A 457 12.63 -8.68 11.30
CA CYS A 457 13.06 -9.17 12.59
C CYS A 457 12.97 -10.69 12.58
N VAL A 458 14.11 -11.36 12.83
CA VAL A 458 14.27 -12.80 12.78
C VAL A 458 14.50 -13.30 14.20
N LEU A 459 13.58 -14.12 14.70
CA LEU A 459 13.70 -14.73 16.03
C LEU A 459 14.53 -16.02 15.96
N PRO A 460 15.19 -16.42 17.07
CA PRO A 460 15.88 -17.71 17.16
C PRO A 460 14.99 -18.93 16.85
N SER A 461 13.66 -18.80 17.01
CA SER A 461 12.67 -19.82 16.65
C SER A 461 12.44 -19.98 15.13
N ALA A 462 13.14 -19.19 14.31
CA ALA A 462 12.88 -18.98 12.89
C ALA A 462 11.56 -18.26 12.58
N ASP A 463 10.85 -17.72 13.58
CA ASP A 463 9.73 -16.81 13.34
C ASP A 463 10.23 -15.47 12.82
N ILE A 464 9.51 -14.91 11.85
CA ILE A 464 9.87 -13.65 11.21
C ILE A 464 8.70 -12.68 11.31
N SER A 465 9.02 -11.46 11.73
CA SER A 465 8.12 -10.32 11.66
C SER A 465 8.70 -9.22 10.77
N ILE A 466 7.84 -8.50 10.08
CA ILE A 466 8.23 -7.44 9.15
C ILE A 466 7.56 -6.14 9.57
N HIS A 467 8.36 -5.15 9.91
CA HIS A 467 7.91 -3.83 10.38
C HIS A 467 8.03 -2.83 9.23
N VAL A 468 6.93 -2.12 8.96
CA VAL A 468 6.81 -1.28 7.77
C VAL A 468 6.34 0.12 8.14
N ASP A 469 7.02 1.15 7.64
CA ASP A 469 6.57 2.53 7.77
C ASP A 469 5.35 2.78 6.86
N TRP A 470 4.21 3.11 7.47
CA TRP A 470 2.94 3.39 6.78
C TRP A 470 3.03 4.62 5.87
N SER A 471 3.94 5.56 6.15
CA SER A 471 4.15 6.70 5.24
C SER A 471 4.51 6.22 3.82
N SER A 472 5.24 5.11 3.72
CA SER A 472 5.71 4.55 2.47
C SER A 472 4.64 3.80 1.67
N MET A 473 3.79 3.01 2.33
CA MET A 473 2.81 2.13 1.65
C MET A 473 1.63 1.72 2.56
N ASP A 474 0.53 1.28 1.95
CA ASP A 474 -0.69 0.89 2.66
C ASP A 474 -0.65 -0.60 3.11
N PRO A 475 -1.22 -0.95 4.29
CA PRO A 475 -1.27 -2.33 4.78
C PRO A 475 -1.92 -3.33 3.80
N SER A 476 -3.02 -2.94 3.14
CA SER A 476 -3.73 -3.81 2.19
C SER A 476 -2.92 -4.06 0.91
N PHE A 477 -2.09 -3.10 0.50
CA PHE A 477 -1.11 -3.28 -0.57
C PHE A 477 -0.02 -4.26 -0.14
N PHE A 478 0.56 -4.02 1.03
CA PHE A 478 1.65 -4.86 1.55
C PHE A 478 1.23 -6.30 1.80
N ALA A 479 -0.02 -6.55 2.22
CA ALA A 479 -0.58 -7.89 2.33
C ALA A 479 -0.49 -8.70 1.02
N GLY A 480 -0.66 -8.07 -0.14
CA GLY A 480 -0.46 -8.71 -1.44
C GLY A 480 1.01 -9.06 -1.72
N VAL A 481 1.95 -8.23 -1.26
CA VAL A 481 3.40 -8.51 -1.34
C VAL A 481 3.77 -9.68 -0.44
N LEU A 482 3.24 -9.71 0.78
CA LEU A 482 3.44 -10.79 1.74
C LEU A 482 2.92 -12.14 1.24
N GLU A 483 1.78 -12.14 0.56
CA GLU A 483 1.24 -13.36 -0.05
C GLU A 483 2.17 -13.90 -1.15
N ARG A 484 2.75 -13.02 -1.98
CA ARG A 484 3.76 -13.41 -2.99
C ARG A 484 5.00 -14.04 -2.33
N LEU A 485 5.51 -13.46 -1.25
CA LEU A 485 6.63 -14.03 -0.49
C LEU A 485 6.27 -15.40 0.12
N ARG A 486 5.09 -15.51 0.74
CA ARG A 486 4.59 -16.75 1.35
C ARG A 486 4.43 -17.88 0.35
N VAL A 487 3.90 -17.58 -0.83
CA VAL A 487 3.65 -18.54 -1.91
C VAL A 487 4.97 -18.96 -2.56
N ALA A 488 5.94 -18.05 -2.67
CA ALA A 488 7.27 -18.34 -3.19
C ALA A 488 8.19 -19.08 -2.19
N GLU A 489 7.94 -19.02 -0.88
CA GLU A 489 8.66 -19.82 0.12
C GLU A 489 8.20 -21.29 0.08
N THR A 490 8.94 -22.15 -0.63
CA THR A 490 8.63 -23.60 -0.76
C THR A 490 9.59 -24.46 0.06
N GLU A 491 9.20 -25.71 0.37
CA GLU A 491 10.08 -26.66 1.05
C GLU A 491 11.33 -26.99 0.22
N ALA A 492 11.25 -26.90 -1.12
CA ALA A 492 12.38 -27.11 -2.03
C ALA A 492 13.51 -26.08 -1.90
N MET A 493 13.26 -24.94 -1.25
CA MET A 493 14.30 -23.94 -0.97
C MET A 493 15.15 -24.29 0.25
N TYR A 494 14.80 -25.37 0.96
CA TYR A 494 15.49 -25.83 2.16
C TYR A 494 15.98 -27.27 2.01
N ALA A 495 17.20 -27.55 2.46
CA ALA A 495 17.77 -28.89 2.45
C ALA A 495 17.01 -29.78 3.46
N ALA A 496 16.49 -30.92 3.02
CA ALA A 496 15.68 -31.79 3.88
C ALA A 496 16.43 -32.33 5.11
N ALA A 497 17.76 -32.47 5.02
CA ALA A 497 18.60 -33.01 6.10
C ALA A 497 18.95 -31.98 7.17
N THR A 498 19.32 -30.75 6.76
CA THR A 498 19.85 -29.72 7.68
C THR A 498 18.87 -28.58 7.93
N GLY A 499 17.92 -28.36 7.03
CA GLY A 499 17.05 -27.18 7.03
C GLY A 499 17.72 -25.92 6.50
N ASP A 500 18.94 -26.02 5.97
CA ASP A 500 19.68 -24.89 5.38
C ASP A 500 19.11 -24.47 4.03
N ALA A 501 19.40 -23.24 3.63
CA ALA A 501 19.05 -22.74 2.32
C ALA A 501 19.79 -23.52 1.22
N VAL A 502 19.06 -23.90 0.17
CA VAL A 502 19.61 -24.69 -0.93
C VAL A 502 20.44 -23.81 -1.86
N TYR A 503 21.51 -24.40 -2.40
CA TYR A 503 22.32 -23.82 -3.46
C TYR A 503 21.51 -23.64 -4.75
N LEU A 504 21.45 -22.41 -5.25
CA LEU A 504 20.76 -22.08 -6.51
C LEU A 504 21.77 -21.79 -7.61
N GLU A 505 21.99 -22.74 -8.52
CA GLU A 505 23.00 -22.68 -9.60
C GLU A 505 22.91 -21.41 -10.48
N GLU A 506 21.70 -20.88 -10.69
CA GLU A 506 21.48 -19.69 -11.52
C GLU A 506 21.81 -18.36 -10.81
N ALA A 507 22.00 -18.37 -9.49
CA ALA A 507 22.32 -17.19 -8.68
C ALA A 507 23.84 -16.98 -8.60
N ASP A 508 24.28 -15.79 -8.16
CA ASP A 508 25.70 -15.58 -7.94
C ASP A 508 26.13 -16.11 -6.56
N HIS A 509 27.29 -16.78 -6.54
CA HIS A 509 27.85 -17.41 -5.34
C HIS A 509 29.12 -16.71 -4.83
N GLU A 510 29.47 -15.58 -5.41
CA GLU A 510 30.65 -14.79 -5.03
C GLU A 510 30.25 -13.33 -4.85
N CYS A 511 30.57 -12.75 -3.69
CA CYS A 511 30.37 -11.35 -3.39
C CYS A 511 31.43 -10.85 -2.41
N ASP A 512 31.48 -9.54 -2.19
CA ASP A 512 32.32 -8.95 -1.15
C ASP A 512 31.85 -9.42 0.24
N ASP A 513 32.74 -9.49 1.23
CA ASP A 513 32.39 -9.92 2.59
C ASP A 513 31.52 -8.88 3.34
N PRO A 514 30.72 -9.29 4.34
CA PRO A 514 30.04 -8.37 5.24
C PRO A 514 31.00 -7.38 5.91
N LEU A 515 30.68 -6.08 5.82
CA LEU A 515 31.51 -5.01 6.39
C LEU A 515 30.86 -4.43 7.65
N PRO A 516 31.58 -4.32 8.79
CA PRO A 516 31.03 -3.70 9.99
C PRO A 516 30.78 -2.20 9.78
N LEU A 517 29.65 -1.72 10.31
CA LEU A 517 29.30 -0.30 10.39
C LEU A 517 29.48 0.16 11.83
N ASN A 518 30.35 1.16 11.99
CA ASN A 518 30.76 1.65 13.30
C ASN A 518 30.03 2.94 13.66
N TRP A 519 29.78 3.11 14.94
CA TRP A 519 29.09 4.26 15.49
C TRP A 519 29.91 4.82 16.63
N HIS A 520 29.97 6.14 16.71
CA HIS A 520 30.57 6.87 17.81
C HIS A 520 29.46 7.46 18.67
N CYS A 521 29.45 7.06 19.94
CA CYS A 521 28.56 7.61 20.96
C CYS A 521 29.35 8.67 21.72
N PHE A 522 29.01 9.95 21.52
CA PHE A 522 29.59 11.04 22.29
C PHE A 522 28.94 11.09 23.70
N ASP A 523 29.65 11.62 24.69
CA ASP A 523 29.16 11.69 26.08
C ASP A 523 27.85 12.48 26.18
N GLU A 524 27.68 13.50 25.35
CA GLU A 524 26.47 14.32 25.26
C GLU A 524 25.25 13.55 24.72
N MET A 525 25.48 12.43 24.02
CA MET A 525 24.39 11.58 23.50
C MET A 525 23.84 10.63 24.54
N VAL A 526 24.60 10.29 25.59
CA VAL A 526 24.18 9.35 26.64
C VAL A 526 22.79 9.67 27.22
N PRO A 527 22.51 10.91 27.68
CA PRO A 527 21.16 11.26 28.18
C PRO A 527 20.07 11.17 27.10
N ILE A 528 20.41 11.42 25.82
CA ILE A 528 19.47 11.31 24.69
C ILE A 528 19.10 9.84 24.46
N TYR A 529 20.10 8.95 24.50
CA TYR A 529 19.90 7.51 24.40
C TYR A 529 19.08 6.96 25.57
N ASP A 530 19.38 7.36 26.81
CA ASP A 530 18.60 6.95 27.98
C ASP A 530 17.14 7.37 27.85
N ARG A 531 16.91 8.60 27.38
CA ARG A 531 15.57 9.10 27.11
C ARG A 531 14.84 8.27 26.05
N ALA A 532 15.51 7.98 24.94
CA ALA A 532 14.95 7.17 23.86
C ALA A 532 14.61 5.74 24.33
N LEU A 533 15.49 5.12 25.13
CA LEU A 533 15.25 3.80 25.73
C LEU A 533 14.04 3.80 26.66
N GLN A 534 13.90 4.82 27.52
CA GLN A 534 12.75 4.96 28.41
C GLN A 534 11.43 5.07 27.63
N LEU A 535 11.41 5.88 26.56
CA LEU A 535 10.24 6.01 25.69
C LEU A 535 9.89 4.68 25.03
N CYS A 536 10.89 4.03 24.42
CA CYS A 536 10.69 2.73 23.78
C CYS A 536 10.18 1.66 24.76
N GLN A 537 10.70 1.63 26.00
CA GLN A 537 10.22 0.70 27.04
C GLN A 537 8.79 1.00 27.47
N LYS A 538 8.43 2.28 27.59
CA LYS A 538 7.05 2.70 27.92
C LYS A 538 6.07 2.25 26.83
N ASP A 539 6.43 2.45 25.57
CA ASP A 539 5.64 2.06 24.40
C ASP A 539 5.44 0.54 24.32
N ARG A 540 6.52 -0.23 24.50
CA ARG A 540 6.44 -1.71 24.55
C ARG A 540 5.52 -2.19 25.68
N LYS A 541 5.50 -1.48 26.82
CA LYS A 541 4.64 -1.82 27.98
C LYS A 541 3.18 -1.42 27.77
N SER A 542 2.87 -0.41 26.96
CA SER A 542 1.50 0.08 26.76
C SER A 542 0.75 -0.66 25.64
N PHE A 543 1.47 -1.08 24.60
CA PHE A 543 0.86 -1.77 23.45
C PHE A 543 0.33 -3.14 23.83
N ARG A 544 -0.90 -3.44 23.39
CA ARG A 544 -1.53 -4.74 23.53
C ARG A 544 -2.03 -5.23 22.17
N PHE A 545 -1.98 -6.55 22.00
CA PHE A 545 -2.38 -7.24 20.79
C PHE A 545 -3.17 -8.50 21.15
N SER A 546 -4.22 -8.79 20.38
CA SER A 546 -4.93 -10.05 20.41
C SER A 546 -5.26 -10.54 18.99
N SER A 547 -5.13 -11.85 18.77
CA SER A 547 -5.51 -12.52 17.53
C SER A 547 -6.77 -13.34 17.78
N LEU A 548 -7.80 -13.13 16.97
CA LEU A 548 -9.00 -13.97 16.97
C LEU A 548 -9.12 -14.71 15.63
N ASN A 549 -9.12 -16.03 15.69
CA ASN A 549 -9.36 -16.89 14.53
C ASN A 549 -10.71 -17.59 14.72
N PHE A 550 -11.77 -17.00 14.19
CA PHE A 550 -13.15 -17.47 14.33
C PHE A 550 -13.47 -18.52 13.27
N THR A 551 -13.81 -19.73 13.70
CA THR A 551 -13.98 -20.91 12.82
C THR A 551 -15.39 -21.51 12.81
N ALA A 552 -16.35 -20.94 13.55
CA ALA A 552 -17.72 -21.50 13.60
C ALA A 552 -18.47 -21.34 12.27
N TYR A 553 -18.14 -20.30 11.49
CA TYR A 553 -18.55 -20.09 10.12
C TYR A 553 -17.61 -19.06 9.46
N GLY A 554 -17.72 -18.85 8.15
CA GLY A 554 -17.02 -17.75 7.51
C GLY A 554 -17.75 -17.18 6.29
N ARG A 555 -16.96 -16.79 5.29
CA ARG A 555 -17.42 -16.09 4.09
C ARG A 555 -18.53 -16.82 3.35
N SER A 556 -18.43 -18.13 3.17
CA SER A 556 -19.38 -18.93 2.40
C SER A 556 -20.76 -18.90 3.04
N ARG A 557 -20.83 -19.09 4.37
CA ARG A 557 -22.11 -19.03 5.10
C ARG A 557 -22.72 -17.64 5.04
N VAL A 558 -21.93 -16.59 5.29
CA VAL A 558 -22.42 -15.20 5.25
C VAL A 558 -22.87 -14.79 3.85
N LYS A 559 -22.07 -15.09 2.82
CA LYS A 559 -22.35 -14.66 1.45
C LYS A 559 -23.47 -15.48 0.80
N PHE A 560 -23.43 -16.81 0.91
CA PHE A 560 -24.33 -17.69 0.16
C PHE A 560 -25.49 -18.21 1.01
N GLY A 561 -25.29 -18.41 2.31
CA GLY A 561 -26.36 -18.85 3.22
C GLY A 561 -27.24 -17.68 3.68
N TRP A 562 -26.62 -16.59 4.10
CA TRP A 562 -27.32 -15.42 4.66
C TRP A 562 -27.55 -14.28 3.64
N CYS A 563 -27.00 -14.42 2.44
CA CYS A 563 -27.11 -13.44 1.36
C CYS A 563 -26.62 -12.04 1.77
N LEU A 564 -25.57 -11.96 2.58
CA LEU A 564 -24.97 -10.70 3.05
C LEU A 564 -23.57 -10.47 2.47
N CYS A 565 -23.21 -9.20 2.28
CA CYS A 565 -21.83 -8.83 2.04
C CYS A 565 -20.99 -9.16 3.28
N THR A 566 -19.99 -10.03 3.13
CA THR A 566 -19.12 -10.47 4.23
C THR A 566 -18.42 -9.32 4.94
N ASP A 567 -17.97 -8.33 4.17
CA ASP A 567 -17.27 -7.15 4.68
C ASP A 567 -18.17 -6.31 5.58
N ALA A 568 -19.38 -6.03 5.08
CA ALA A 568 -20.39 -5.26 5.77
C ALA A 568 -20.89 -5.97 7.03
N PHE A 569 -21.03 -7.30 6.97
CA PHE A 569 -21.38 -8.13 8.11
C PHE A 569 -20.31 -8.06 9.21
N ILE A 570 -19.03 -8.17 8.84
CA ILE A 570 -17.92 -8.04 9.80
C ILE A 570 -17.95 -6.65 10.44
N GLN A 571 -18.11 -5.59 9.64
CA GLN A 571 -18.21 -4.23 10.16
C GLN A 571 -19.38 -4.06 11.14
N ALA A 572 -20.54 -4.65 10.84
CA ALA A 572 -21.67 -4.68 11.77
C ALA A 572 -21.34 -5.40 13.09
N ALA A 573 -20.63 -6.53 13.02
CA ALA A 573 -20.16 -7.24 14.21
C ALA A 573 -19.17 -6.40 15.03
N LEU A 574 -18.26 -5.67 14.39
CA LEU A 574 -17.30 -4.79 15.07
C LEU A 574 -18.00 -3.63 15.80
N HIS A 575 -19.00 -2.99 15.16
CA HIS A 575 -19.81 -1.95 15.79
C HIS A 575 -20.62 -2.47 16.98
N ALA A 576 -21.26 -3.64 16.84
CA ALA A 576 -21.98 -4.28 17.93
C ALA A 576 -21.07 -4.67 19.10
N THR A 577 -19.85 -5.12 18.79
CA THR A 577 -18.81 -5.44 19.79
C THR A 577 -18.39 -4.20 20.56
N TYR A 578 -18.07 -3.11 19.86
CA TYR A 578 -17.69 -1.86 20.51
C TYR A 578 -18.81 -1.32 21.39
N PHE A 579 -20.05 -1.33 20.90
CA PHE A 579 -21.21 -0.89 21.68
C PHE A 579 -21.40 -1.74 22.95
N ARG A 580 -21.19 -3.05 22.85
CA ARG A 580 -21.28 -3.96 24.00
C ARG A 580 -20.16 -3.74 25.02
N LEU A 581 -18.96 -3.38 24.57
CA LEU A 581 -17.82 -3.08 25.46
C LEU A 581 -17.98 -1.71 26.15
N ASN A 582 -18.42 -0.67 25.41
CA ASN A 582 -18.34 0.72 25.86
C ASN A 582 -19.68 1.37 26.19
N GLY A 583 -20.81 0.75 25.84
CA GLY A 583 -22.16 1.33 26.00
C GLY A 583 -22.46 2.51 25.08
N ARG A 584 -21.58 2.84 24.13
CA ARG A 584 -21.73 3.94 23.17
C ARG A 584 -21.31 3.52 21.76
N LEU A 585 -21.78 4.25 20.75
CA LEU A 585 -21.41 4.02 19.36
C LEU A 585 -19.96 4.49 19.10
N ALA A 586 -19.29 3.82 18.16
CA ALA A 586 -17.92 4.11 17.76
C ALA A 586 -17.89 4.98 16.49
N LEU A 587 -17.20 6.11 16.52
CA LEU A 587 -16.80 6.74 15.27
C LEU A 587 -15.75 5.86 14.60
N CYS A 588 -16.12 5.19 13.50
CA CYS A 588 -15.26 4.20 12.84
C CYS A 588 -14.67 4.73 11.53
N ALA A 589 -13.36 4.55 11.37
CA ALA A 589 -12.63 4.73 10.11
C ALA A 589 -12.24 3.37 9.52
N GLU A 590 -12.78 3.03 8.36
CA GLU A 590 -12.32 1.88 7.57
C GLU A 590 -11.45 2.36 6.41
N TYR A 591 -10.22 1.85 6.30
CA TYR A 591 -9.29 2.20 5.23
C TYR A 591 -9.61 1.41 3.95
N VAL A 592 -9.99 2.13 2.91
CA VAL A 592 -10.35 1.55 1.61
C VAL A 592 -9.32 1.96 0.56
N PRO A 593 -8.71 1.01 -0.18
CA PRO A 593 -7.72 1.33 -1.21
C PRO A 593 -8.38 2.04 -2.42
N CYS A 594 -7.76 3.14 -2.87
CA CYS A 594 -8.20 3.95 -4.02
C CYS A 594 -7.26 3.80 -5.22
N ARG A 595 -6.67 2.62 -5.39
CA ARG A 595 -5.69 2.33 -6.45
C ARG A 595 -6.29 2.29 -7.86
N LEU A 596 -7.60 2.50 -8.06
CA LEU A 596 -8.19 2.67 -9.40
C LEU A 596 -7.80 4.00 -10.08
N PHE A 597 -7.16 4.90 -9.35
CA PHE A 597 -6.74 6.22 -9.81
C PHE A 597 -5.23 6.36 -9.75
N ILE A 598 -4.67 7.22 -10.61
CA ILE A 598 -3.24 7.54 -10.60
C ILE A 598 -2.80 8.04 -9.22
N ASN A 599 -1.64 7.54 -8.75
CA ASN A 599 -1.11 7.83 -7.41
C ASN A 599 -2.13 7.58 -6.28
N GLY A 600 -3.05 6.62 -6.45
CA GLY A 600 -4.07 6.30 -5.46
C GLY A 600 -3.50 5.56 -4.25
N ARG A 601 -3.73 6.11 -3.04
CA ARG A 601 -3.47 5.46 -1.75
C ARG A 601 -4.77 4.90 -1.17
N SER A 602 -5.32 5.55 -0.16
CA SER A 602 -6.55 5.14 0.53
C SER A 602 -7.56 6.29 0.64
N GLU A 603 -8.81 5.93 0.89
CA GLU A 603 -9.90 6.80 1.37
C GLU A 603 -10.43 6.24 2.70
N THR A 604 -11.05 7.10 3.51
CA THR A 604 -11.71 6.67 4.74
C THR A 604 -13.20 6.42 4.47
N LEU A 605 -13.66 5.21 4.75
CA LEU A 605 -15.07 4.87 4.83
C LEU A 605 -15.52 5.01 6.28
N ARG A 606 -16.45 5.94 6.53
CA ARG A 606 -17.07 6.13 7.85
C ARG A 606 -18.24 5.14 7.99
N SER A 607 -17.99 4.00 8.63
CA SER A 607 -18.97 2.89 8.66
C SER A 607 -20.11 3.09 9.67
N LEU A 608 -19.97 4.04 10.59
CA LEU A 608 -21.07 4.45 11.47
C LEU A 608 -22.10 5.29 10.68
N THR A 609 -23.25 4.67 10.38
CA THR A 609 -24.42 5.32 9.78
C THR A 609 -25.63 5.18 10.69
N THR A 610 -26.72 5.88 10.38
CA THR A 610 -28.01 5.71 11.08
C THR A 610 -28.52 4.28 10.98
N GLU A 611 -28.37 3.63 9.83
CA GLU A 611 -28.75 2.21 9.66
C GLU A 611 -27.90 1.27 10.53
N MET A 612 -26.60 1.58 10.68
CA MET A 612 -25.72 0.83 11.58
C MET A 612 -26.13 1.04 13.05
N GLU A 613 -26.46 2.27 13.44
CA GLU A 613 -27.01 2.59 14.77
C GLU A 613 -28.30 1.81 15.06
N ASP A 614 -29.27 1.84 14.14
CA ASP A 614 -30.55 1.14 14.28
C ASP A 614 -30.33 -0.35 14.55
N PHE A 615 -29.46 -0.98 13.75
CA PHE A 615 -29.09 -2.38 13.92
C PHE A 615 -28.43 -2.63 15.29
N VAL A 616 -27.39 -1.87 15.65
CA VAL A 616 -26.63 -2.08 16.88
C VAL A 616 -27.52 -1.94 18.12
N ARG A 617 -28.40 -0.93 18.15
CA ARG A 617 -29.33 -0.72 19.26
C ARG A 617 -30.38 -1.83 19.33
N CYS A 618 -30.93 -2.26 18.19
CA CYS A 618 -31.88 -3.38 18.14
C CYS A 618 -31.22 -4.67 18.65
N PHE A 619 -30.01 -4.98 18.18
CA PHE A 619 -29.26 -6.16 18.56
C PHE A 619 -28.90 -6.18 20.05
N ALA A 620 -28.51 -5.03 20.62
CA ALA A 620 -28.24 -4.90 22.05
C ALA A 620 -29.49 -5.18 22.91
N GLY A 621 -30.68 -4.76 22.45
CA GLY A 621 -31.95 -4.97 23.14
C GLY A 621 -32.43 -6.43 23.18
N LEU A 622 -31.87 -7.33 22.36
CA LEU A 622 -32.24 -8.75 22.36
C LEU A 622 -31.72 -9.52 23.59
N ARG A 623 -30.67 -9.03 24.28
CA ARG A 623 -30.07 -9.71 25.46
C ARG A 623 -30.73 -9.34 26.79
N THR A 624 -31.48 -8.25 26.88
CA THR A 624 -32.10 -7.80 28.13
C THR A 624 -33.43 -8.53 28.39
N GLY A 625 -33.33 -9.75 28.97
CA GLY A 625 -34.31 -10.35 29.86
C GLY A 625 -35.79 -10.41 29.44
N LYS A 626 -36.15 -11.40 28.62
CA LYS A 626 -37.39 -12.22 28.62
C LYS A 626 -37.54 -12.87 27.23
N PRO A 627 -37.87 -14.17 27.10
CA PRO A 627 -38.07 -14.81 25.81
C PRO A 627 -39.31 -14.19 25.14
N THR A 628 -39.12 -13.15 24.34
CA THR A 628 -40.21 -12.42 23.72
C THR A 628 -39.98 -12.23 22.22
N LYS A 629 -40.65 -13.13 21.49
CA LYS A 629 -41.22 -12.99 20.14
C LYS A 629 -40.23 -12.98 18.97
N SER A 630 -40.32 -14.04 18.16
CA SER A 630 -39.82 -14.18 16.77
C SER A 630 -39.80 -12.86 15.96
N THR A 631 -40.79 -11.99 16.17
CA THR A 631 -40.92 -10.68 15.54
C THR A 631 -39.74 -9.73 15.76
N LYS A 632 -39.18 -9.63 16.99
CA LYS A 632 -38.05 -8.71 17.28
C LYS A 632 -36.74 -9.17 16.64
N SER A 633 -36.47 -10.48 16.66
CA SER A 633 -35.30 -11.05 15.99
C SER A 633 -35.39 -10.90 14.46
N SER A 634 -36.60 -11.05 13.90
CA SER A 634 -36.85 -10.78 12.47
C SER A 634 -36.63 -9.30 12.11
N GLU A 635 -37.07 -8.38 12.96
CA GLU A 635 -36.80 -6.94 12.79
C GLU A 635 -35.29 -6.63 12.84
N CYS A 636 -34.57 -7.18 13.83
CA CYS A 636 -33.13 -7.02 13.94
C CYS A 636 -32.40 -7.51 12.68
N LEU A 637 -32.83 -8.63 12.09
CA LEU A 637 -32.27 -9.13 10.84
C LEU A 637 -32.53 -8.18 9.66
N LYS A 638 -33.73 -7.59 9.57
CA LYS A 638 -34.04 -6.58 8.53
C LYS A 638 -33.13 -5.36 8.67
N LEU A 639 -32.90 -4.91 9.91
CA LEU A 639 -31.98 -3.79 10.20
C LEU A 639 -30.53 -4.16 9.86
N LEU A 640 -30.08 -5.38 10.17
CA LEU A 640 -28.76 -5.88 9.76
C LEU A 640 -28.60 -5.87 8.24
N LYS A 641 -29.59 -6.38 7.48
CA LYS A 641 -29.58 -6.37 6.01
C LYS A 641 -29.46 -4.93 5.47
N LYS A 642 -30.25 -4.00 6.01
CA LYS A 642 -30.20 -2.58 5.63
C LYS A 642 -28.86 -1.90 5.96
N ALA A 643 -28.30 -2.18 7.14
CA ALA A 643 -26.98 -1.69 7.52
C ALA A 643 -25.89 -2.21 6.57
N CYS A 644 -25.96 -3.51 6.23
CA CYS A 644 -25.04 -4.13 5.29
C CYS A 644 -25.11 -3.52 3.89
N GLU A 645 -26.33 -3.32 3.36
CA GLU A 645 -26.55 -2.67 2.06
C GLU A 645 -25.99 -1.24 2.03
N ARG A 646 -26.21 -0.49 3.12
CA ARG A 646 -25.70 0.88 3.27
C ARG A 646 -24.18 0.90 3.28
N HIS A 647 -23.55 0.02 4.04
CA HIS A 647 -22.10 -0.11 4.10
C HIS A 647 -21.52 -0.45 2.72
N GLU A 648 -22.08 -1.44 2.02
CA GLU A 648 -21.61 -1.82 0.68
C GLU A 648 -21.71 -0.66 -0.32
N PHE A 649 -22.79 0.13 -0.23
CA PHE A 649 -22.94 1.34 -1.04
C PHE A 649 -21.84 2.38 -0.76
N LEU A 650 -21.51 2.61 0.52
CA LEU A 650 -20.42 3.50 0.92
C LEU A 650 -19.05 2.98 0.50
N LEU A 651 -18.83 1.67 0.58
CA LEU A 651 -17.60 1.03 0.10
C LEU A 651 -17.39 1.25 -1.40
N LYS A 652 -18.44 1.05 -2.21
CA LYS A 652 -18.40 1.38 -3.64
C LYS A 652 -18.11 2.87 -3.88
N HIS A 653 -18.63 3.77 -3.04
CA HIS A 653 -18.31 5.20 -3.11
C HIS A 653 -16.84 5.49 -2.82
N ALA A 654 -16.27 4.90 -1.77
CA ALA A 654 -14.86 5.08 -1.42
C ALA A 654 -13.93 4.56 -2.54
N ILE A 655 -14.16 3.32 -3.02
CA ILE A 655 -13.38 2.71 -4.12
C ILE A 655 -13.43 3.57 -5.39
N THR A 656 -14.57 4.20 -5.67
CA THR A 656 -14.77 5.05 -6.86
C THR A 656 -14.38 6.52 -6.67
N GLY A 657 -13.66 6.85 -5.60
CA GLY A 657 -13.13 8.20 -5.36
C GLY A 657 -14.21 9.22 -5.00
N LYS A 658 -15.36 8.75 -4.48
CA LYS A 658 -16.47 9.58 -3.99
C LYS A 658 -16.54 9.62 -2.47
N GLY A 659 -15.46 9.25 -1.77
CA GLY A 659 -15.35 9.46 -0.33
C GLY A 659 -15.25 10.94 0.03
N ILE A 660 -15.14 11.21 1.33
CA ILE A 660 -15.26 12.58 1.86
C ILE A 660 -14.05 13.01 2.65
N ASP A 661 -13.34 12.10 3.33
CA ASP A 661 -12.27 12.46 4.26
C ASP A 661 -11.05 13.02 3.53
N ARG A 662 -10.60 12.39 2.43
CA ARG A 662 -9.51 12.95 1.60
C ARG A 662 -9.89 14.31 1.00
N HIS A 663 -11.15 14.50 0.63
CA HIS A 663 -11.63 15.79 0.12
C HIS A 663 -11.66 16.86 1.21
N LEU A 664 -12.17 16.55 2.41
CA LEU A 664 -12.19 17.46 3.57
C LEU A 664 -10.78 17.90 3.96
N LEU A 665 -9.83 16.96 4.01
CA LEU A 665 -8.44 17.28 4.28
C LEU A 665 -7.86 18.21 3.20
N ALA A 666 -8.07 17.89 1.92
CA ALA A 666 -7.59 18.72 0.82
C ALA A 666 -8.19 20.12 0.84
N LEU A 667 -9.48 20.25 1.19
CA LEU A 667 -10.14 21.55 1.37
C LEU A 667 -9.54 22.35 2.53
N SER A 668 -9.20 21.69 3.64
CA SER A 668 -8.56 22.32 4.80
C SER A 668 -7.16 22.84 4.47
N VAL A 669 -6.37 22.02 3.78
CA VAL A 669 -5.04 22.42 3.30
C VAL A 669 -5.16 23.60 2.32
N ALA A 670 -6.08 23.52 1.36
CA ALA A 670 -6.33 24.62 0.41
C ALA A 670 -6.82 25.91 1.09
N HIS A 671 -7.57 25.80 2.20
CA HIS A 671 -8.02 26.93 3.01
C HIS A 671 -6.84 27.60 3.74
N LYS A 672 -5.97 26.80 4.37
CA LYS A 672 -4.77 27.29 5.09
C LYS A 672 -3.82 28.08 4.18
N PHE A 673 -3.69 27.68 2.90
CA PHE A 673 -2.88 28.45 1.93
C PHE A 673 -3.45 29.83 1.58
N ARG A 674 -4.74 30.09 1.82
CA ARG A 674 -5.39 31.35 1.44
C ARG A 674 -5.44 32.36 2.58
N THR A 675 -5.71 31.91 3.80
CA THR A 675 -6.05 32.81 4.91
C THR A 675 -5.45 32.35 6.22
N PHE A 676 -4.97 33.30 7.03
CA PHE A 676 -4.62 33.06 8.43
C PHE A 676 -5.83 32.74 9.32
N LYS A 677 -7.05 33.15 8.90
CA LYS A 677 -8.29 32.84 9.62
C LYS A 677 -8.61 31.35 9.51
N ARG A 678 -8.54 30.64 10.64
CA ARG A 678 -8.87 29.21 10.73
C ARG A 678 -10.38 28.99 10.68
N CYS A 679 -10.79 27.87 10.08
CA CYS A 679 -12.18 27.41 10.14
C CYS A 679 -12.29 26.37 11.27
N GLU A 680 -12.77 26.80 12.44
CA GLU A 680 -12.86 25.95 13.63
C GLU A 680 -13.67 24.67 13.38
N ALA A 681 -14.77 24.75 12.64
CA ALA A 681 -15.58 23.58 12.30
C ALA A 681 -14.80 22.56 11.48
N LEU A 682 -14.03 23.01 10.49
CA LEU A 682 -13.20 22.13 9.65
C LEU A 682 -12.02 21.53 10.41
N GLU A 683 -11.39 22.30 11.30
CA GLU A 683 -10.34 21.77 12.19
C GLU A 683 -10.88 20.78 13.20
N THR A 684 -12.05 21.04 13.77
CA THR A 684 -12.72 20.13 14.72
C THR A 684 -13.02 18.79 14.05
N LEU A 685 -13.47 18.79 12.79
CA LEU A 685 -13.70 17.55 12.04
C LEU A 685 -12.43 16.73 11.83
N LEU A 686 -11.32 17.39 11.48
CA LEU A 686 -10.06 16.73 11.16
C LEU A 686 -9.30 16.25 12.40
N LYS A 687 -9.54 16.88 13.55
CA LYS A 687 -8.95 16.50 14.85
C LYS A 687 -9.84 15.55 15.66
N MET A 688 -11.01 15.18 15.14
CA MET A 688 -11.92 14.27 15.83
C MET A 688 -11.31 12.86 15.85
N PRO A 689 -11.03 12.27 17.02
CA PRO A 689 -10.40 10.96 17.09
C PRO A 689 -11.38 9.88 16.62
N TYR A 690 -10.85 8.85 15.97
CA TYR A 690 -11.63 7.65 15.67
C TYR A 690 -11.60 6.70 16.87
N ASP A 691 -12.75 6.16 17.23
CA ASP A 691 -12.86 5.17 18.29
C ASP A 691 -12.47 3.76 17.81
N LEU A 692 -12.73 3.49 16.54
CA LEU A 692 -12.49 2.22 15.87
C LEU A 692 -11.80 2.49 14.53
N VAL A 693 -10.69 1.81 14.30
CA VAL A 693 -9.92 1.93 13.06
C VAL A 693 -9.80 0.55 12.46
N THR A 694 -10.25 0.38 11.22
CA THR A 694 -10.34 -0.94 10.59
C THR A 694 -9.66 -0.96 9.22
N CYS A 695 -9.04 -2.07 8.89
CA CYS A 695 -8.46 -2.29 7.57
C CYS A 695 -8.72 -3.73 7.12
N ARG A 696 -9.48 -3.87 6.04
CA ARG A 696 -9.63 -5.15 5.38
C ARG A 696 -8.35 -5.53 4.65
N LEU A 697 -7.82 -6.71 4.94
CA LEU A 697 -6.76 -7.33 4.16
C LEU A 697 -7.37 -8.17 3.02
N PRO A 698 -6.67 -8.32 1.90
CA PRO A 698 -7.06 -9.25 0.84
C PRO A 698 -7.27 -10.67 1.39
N ASP A 699 -8.26 -11.39 0.85
CA ASP A 699 -8.58 -12.74 1.29
C ASP A 699 -7.43 -13.71 0.91
N SER A 700 -6.85 -14.41 1.90
CA SER A 700 -5.85 -15.46 1.66
C SER A 700 -6.52 -16.82 1.68
N SER A 701 -6.13 -17.73 0.77
CA SER A 701 -6.72 -19.06 0.73
C SER A 701 -6.18 -20.01 1.79
N SER A 702 -5.06 -19.71 2.45
CA SER A 702 -4.21 -20.75 3.03
C SER A 702 -3.98 -20.66 4.54
N LYS A 703 -3.71 -21.82 5.16
CA LYS A 703 -3.16 -21.91 6.53
C LYS A 703 -1.79 -21.22 6.58
N GLY A 704 -1.58 -20.34 7.55
CA GLY A 704 -0.30 -19.62 7.74
C GLY A 704 -0.17 -18.32 6.94
N ALA A 705 -1.28 -17.72 6.52
CA ALA A 705 -1.30 -16.36 5.98
C ALA A 705 -0.67 -15.36 6.95
N TRP A 706 -0.04 -14.33 6.38
CA TRP A 706 0.46 -13.20 7.14
C TRP A 706 -0.70 -12.41 7.75
N GLN A 707 -0.54 -12.05 9.02
CA GLN A 707 -1.39 -11.11 9.74
C GLN A 707 -0.69 -9.75 9.78
N ILE A 708 -1.46 -8.66 9.85
CA ILE A 708 -0.92 -7.31 9.99
C ILE A 708 -1.51 -6.64 11.23
N LEU A 709 -0.64 -6.11 12.09
CA LEU A 709 -0.95 -5.28 13.24
C LEU A 709 -0.90 -3.82 12.80
N LEU A 710 -2.00 -3.08 12.95
CA LEU A 710 -1.99 -1.64 12.70
C LEU A 710 -1.31 -0.89 13.86
N PRO A 711 -0.67 0.26 13.60
CA PRO A 711 -0.17 1.13 14.65
C PRO A 711 -1.32 1.80 15.41
N THR A 712 -1.05 2.18 16.65
CA THR A 712 -1.98 2.88 17.53
C THR A 712 -1.84 4.40 17.35
N MET A 713 -2.18 4.88 16.15
CA MET A 713 -1.95 6.29 15.73
C MET A 713 -2.63 7.34 16.62
N ASP A 714 -3.64 6.95 17.40
CA ASP A 714 -4.44 7.85 18.23
C ASP A 714 -4.28 7.51 19.73
N HIS A 715 -3.69 8.44 20.50
CA HIS A 715 -3.49 8.33 21.95
C HIS A 715 -4.79 8.29 22.79
N CYS A 716 -5.97 8.20 22.15
CA CYS A 716 -7.28 8.27 22.80
C CYS A 716 -7.89 6.90 23.14
N GLY A 717 -7.09 5.82 23.11
CA GLY A 717 -7.58 4.47 23.43
C GLY A 717 -8.47 3.86 22.34
N ALA A 718 -8.20 4.21 21.08
CA ALA A 718 -8.85 3.63 19.90
C ALA A 718 -8.48 2.14 19.77
N ILE A 719 -9.39 1.37 19.16
CA ILE A 719 -9.14 -0.04 18.83
C ILE A 719 -8.86 -0.15 17.33
N HIS A 720 -7.72 -0.73 16.99
CA HIS A 720 -7.26 -0.88 15.61
C HIS A 720 -7.33 -2.35 15.21
N ILE A 721 -8.02 -2.63 14.10
CA ILE A 721 -8.37 -3.99 13.68
C ILE A 721 -8.02 -4.20 12.22
N THR A 722 -7.21 -5.22 11.95
CA THR A 722 -7.20 -5.81 10.61
C THR A 722 -8.05 -7.06 10.59
N TYR A 723 -8.69 -7.33 9.46
CA TYR A 723 -9.43 -8.55 9.28
C TYR A 723 -9.32 -9.08 7.86
N ALA A 724 -9.37 -10.41 7.75
CA ALA A 724 -9.38 -11.13 6.50
C ALA A 724 -10.34 -12.31 6.57
N SER A 725 -10.90 -12.70 5.42
CA SER A 725 -11.60 -13.98 5.32
C SER A 725 -10.68 -15.03 4.69
N ARG A 726 -10.55 -16.19 5.35
CA ARG A 726 -9.82 -17.35 4.84
C ARG A 726 -10.79 -18.35 4.25
N THR A 727 -10.38 -19.03 3.18
CA THR A 727 -11.21 -20.06 2.51
C THR A 727 -10.85 -21.49 2.89
N ASP A 728 -9.60 -21.79 3.27
CA ASP A 728 -9.17 -23.15 3.65
C ASP A 728 -8.25 -23.16 4.90
N PRO A 729 -8.77 -23.58 6.09
CA PRO A 729 -10.17 -23.82 6.40
C PRO A 729 -10.89 -22.48 6.52
N GLU A 730 -12.18 -22.47 6.23
CA GLU A 730 -12.99 -21.26 6.26
C GLU A 730 -12.97 -20.62 7.67
N ALA A 731 -12.56 -19.36 7.75
CA ALA A 731 -12.45 -18.64 9.02
C ALA A 731 -12.46 -17.12 8.81
N PHE A 732 -12.83 -16.38 9.84
CA PHE A 732 -12.50 -14.97 9.97
C PHE A 732 -11.31 -14.79 10.87
N GLN A 733 -10.29 -14.10 10.37
CA GLN A 733 -9.07 -13.79 11.09
C GLN A 733 -9.07 -12.31 11.43
N PHE A 734 -8.88 -11.99 12.71
CA PHE A 734 -8.81 -10.64 13.23
C PHE A 734 -7.48 -10.44 13.96
N SER A 735 -6.83 -9.31 13.70
CA SER A 735 -5.69 -8.84 14.49
C SER A 735 -6.09 -7.52 15.14
N ILE A 736 -6.19 -7.52 16.46
CA ILE A 736 -6.75 -6.43 17.26
C ILE A 736 -5.62 -5.82 18.07
N THR A 737 -5.47 -4.51 17.98
CA THR A 737 -4.39 -3.75 18.59
C THR A 737 -4.96 -2.51 19.26
N GLY A 738 -4.29 -2.08 20.32
CA GLY A 738 -4.74 -0.95 21.12
C GLY A 738 -3.84 -0.77 22.33
N VAL A 739 -4.29 0.09 23.23
CA VAL A 739 -3.59 0.40 24.48
C VAL A 739 -4.39 -0.23 25.64
N GLU A 740 -3.68 -0.77 26.64
CA GLU A 740 -4.26 -1.40 27.84
C GLU A 740 -5.09 -2.67 27.59
N ASN A 741 -5.69 -3.22 28.66
CA ASN A 741 -6.40 -4.51 28.68
C ASN A 741 -7.71 -4.54 27.88
N ARG A 742 -8.09 -3.45 27.19
CA ARG A 742 -9.32 -3.38 26.38
C ARG A 742 -9.28 -4.30 25.16
N VAL A 743 -8.08 -4.59 24.64
CA VAL A 743 -7.88 -5.37 23.41
C VAL A 743 -8.35 -6.82 23.57
N GLU A 744 -7.96 -7.48 24.67
CA GLU A 744 -8.34 -8.87 24.96
C GLU A 744 -9.85 -9.00 25.19
N ASN A 745 -10.41 -8.07 25.98
CA ASN A 745 -11.86 -8.01 26.20
C ASN A 745 -12.63 -7.80 24.90
N PHE A 746 -12.14 -6.91 24.02
CA PHE A 746 -12.78 -6.71 22.72
C PHE A 746 -12.76 -7.99 21.87
N ALA A 747 -11.64 -8.71 21.83
CA ALA A 747 -11.54 -9.98 21.10
C ALA A 747 -12.54 -11.03 21.61
N HIS A 748 -12.64 -11.18 22.93
CA HIS A 748 -13.58 -12.11 23.55
C HIS A 748 -15.04 -11.72 23.27
N ILE A 749 -15.37 -10.44 23.38
CA ILE A 749 -16.70 -9.93 23.09
C ILE A 749 -17.03 -10.09 21.60
N LEU A 750 -16.05 -9.88 20.71
CA LEU A 750 -16.23 -10.06 19.27
C LEU A 750 -16.59 -11.50 18.92
N GLU A 751 -15.90 -12.47 19.51
CA GLU A 751 -16.23 -13.89 19.35
C GLU A 751 -17.67 -14.17 19.80
N GLN A 752 -18.07 -13.67 20.97
CA GLN A 752 -19.45 -13.81 21.44
C GLN A 752 -20.47 -13.13 20.52
N VAL A 753 -20.18 -11.92 20.01
CA VAL A 753 -21.06 -11.21 19.07
C VAL A 753 -21.24 -12.00 17.79
N LEU A 754 -20.16 -12.56 17.24
CA LEU A 754 -20.22 -13.40 16.05
C LEU A 754 -21.05 -14.68 16.29
N LEU A 755 -20.93 -15.30 17.47
CA LEU A 755 -21.77 -16.43 17.86
C LEU A 755 -23.23 -16.03 18.07
N ASP A 756 -23.50 -14.87 18.65
CA ASP A 756 -24.87 -14.37 18.86
C ASP A 756 -25.54 -14.04 17.52
N LEU A 757 -24.81 -13.46 16.56
CA LEU A 757 -25.35 -13.08 15.25
C LEU A 757 -25.91 -14.26 14.48
N GLN A 758 -25.32 -15.45 14.62
CA GLN A 758 -25.80 -16.65 13.92
C GLN A 758 -27.20 -17.11 14.37
N ASN A 759 -27.68 -16.62 15.53
CA ASN A 759 -28.99 -16.96 16.09
C ASN A 759 -30.13 -16.10 15.51
N LEU A 760 -29.82 -15.13 14.64
CA LEU A 760 -30.84 -14.39 13.89
C LEU A 760 -31.53 -15.31 12.86
N PRO A 761 -32.82 -15.09 12.56
CA PRO A 761 -33.61 -15.96 11.68
C PRO A 761 -33.35 -15.68 10.19
N PHE A 762 -32.14 -16.00 9.71
CA PHE A 762 -31.57 -15.59 8.41
C PHE A 762 -32.37 -15.93 7.15
#